data_AF-A0A0R3SQ94-F1
#
_entry.id   AF-A0A0R3SQ94-F1
#
_cell.length_a   1.000
_cell.length_b   1.000
_cell.length_c   1.000
_cell.angle_alpha   90.00
_cell.angle_beta   90.00
_cell.angle_gamma   90.00
#
_symmetry.space_group_name_H-M   'P 1'
#
loop_
_entity.id
_entity.type
_entity.pdbx_description
1 polymer ?
#
loop_
_entity_poly.entity_id
_entity_poly.type
_entity_poly.pdbx_seq_one_letter_code
_entity_poly.pdbx_strand_id
1 'polypeptide(L)'
;MFYSPEEIDAVHVPNGDHLFEIDPYLNPYRHEIKRRYKCFLDYSKWIDCVGGIEKFTQGFKEYGIHCESDGTIRCKEWAPGAEAIYLRGDFNNWNEFEYPFKKLEFGKWELVIPPNPGDGKPVIPHLSKIKLLIIGPCGVKLDRLSPWATYVKNFDKNIIYDQVFYNPPSRYEFKYPHPPRPKGLRIYESHVGIATSELKVGTYLEYKEKVLPRIVDLGYNCIQLMAIMEHVYYASFGYQVTNFFAASSRYGTPDELRELVDECHRYGITVFLDVVHSHASKNTADGLNQFDGTNSCYFHDHGRGVHDLWDSRLFNYTELEVLRFLLSNLRWWIDEYGFDGFRFDGVMSMIYHHHGLNTNFSGSYGEYFGLGVDTESWTYLMLANDFLHKKYPFVTTIAEEVSGMPTLCRPVDEGGAGFDYRLAMAIPDLWVAYLKKVPDEDWDMGKIVHSLTNRRWGEGNIAYAECHDQALVGDKTISFWLMDKEMYTHMSILSDQSLIIDRGLALHKMIRLITHALGGEGYLNFMGNEFGHPEWLDFPREGNNSSYHYARRQWNLVDDPLLKYQFLNNWDRDMQHMEEKYHWLSANQAYVSRKHEGDKVIVFERAGVLFIFNFHTSKSYTGYRVGVDTPGTYKIILNSDSKKYGGFNRIDESVPMPTTDEHWDNRRCSMYVYIPSRVGLALALQ
;
A
#
# COMPACT_ATOMS: atom_id res chain seq x y z
N MET A 1 7.29 11.12 -27.94
CA MET A 1 6.69 12.13 -28.85
C MET A 1 7.56 13.38 -28.83
N PHE A 2 7.85 13.95 -30.00
CA PHE A 2 8.58 15.22 -30.12
C PHE A 2 7.56 16.32 -30.36
N TYR A 3 7.49 17.30 -29.46
CA TYR A 3 6.62 18.46 -29.61
C TYR A 3 7.48 19.69 -29.91
N SER A 4 6.98 20.56 -30.77
CA SER A 4 7.53 21.89 -30.94
C SER A 4 7.30 22.74 -29.68
N PRO A 5 8.16 23.74 -29.41
CA PRO A 5 7.93 24.69 -28.32
C PRO A 5 6.54 25.36 -28.40
N GLU A 6 6.08 25.68 -29.61
CA GLU A 6 4.77 26.31 -29.83
C GLU A 6 3.61 25.40 -29.41
N GLU A 7 3.71 24.09 -29.68
CA GLU A 7 2.72 23.11 -29.23
C GLU A 7 2.67 23.01 -27.71
N ILE A 8 3.82 23.07 -27.04
CA ILE A 8 3.90 23.00 -25.57
C ILE A 8 3.37 24.28 -24.95
N ASP A 9 3.73 25.44 -25.48
CA ASP A 9 3.30 26.74 -24.95
C ASP A 9 1.78 26.92 -25.04
N ALA A 10 1.17 26.39 -26.11
CA ALA A 10 -0.28 26.38 -26.32
C ALA A 10 -1.03 25.45 -25.35
N VAL A 11 -0.35 24.57 -24.60
CA VAL A 11 -0.98 23.70 -23.61
C VAL A 11 -1.55 24.54 -22.48
N HIS A 12 -2.87 24.39 -22.28
CA HIS A 12 -3.57 24.92 -21.12
C HIS A 12 -3.74 23.82 -20.07
N VAL A 13 -3.11 23.99 -18.92
CA VAL A 13 -3.32 23.17 -17.72
C VAL A 13 -4.39 23.88 -16.89
N PRO A 14 -5.61 23.32 -16.72
CA PRO A 14 -6.78 24.05 -16.21
C PRO A 14 -6.54 24.83 -14.91
N ASN A 15 -5.92 24.18 -13.92
CA ASN A 15 -5.61 24.74 -12.60
C ASN A 15 -4.09 24.86 -12.38
N GLY A 16 -3.30 24.89 -13.45
CA GLY A 16 -1.84 24.83 -13.37
C GLY A 16 -1.21 26.01 -12.65
N ASP A 17 -1.81 27.20 -12.68
CA ASP A 17 -1.24 28.39 -12.02
C ASP A 17 -1.22 28.27 -10.49
N HIS A 18 -2.22 27.58 -9.91
CA HIS A 18 -2.27 27.30 -8.47
C HIS A 18 -1.02 26.55 -7.98
N LEU A 19 -0.54 25.58 -8.78
CA LEU A 19 0.66 24.81 -8.48
C LEU A 19 1.91 25.70 -8.34
N PHE A 20 2.05 26.70 -9.22
CA PHE A 20 3.20 27.62 -9.22
C PHE A 20 3.09 28.73 -8.18
N GLU A 21 1.87 29.03 -7.71
CA GLU A 21 1.64 29.92 -6.57
C GLU A 21 2.03 29.25 -5.24
N ILE A 22 1.65 27.97 -5.08
CA ILE A 22 2.00 27.17 -3.90
C ILE A 22 3.50 26.88 -3.85
N ASP A 23 4.09 26.52 -5.00
CA ASP A 23 5.51 26.20 -5.10
C ASP A 23 6.20 26.97 -6.25
N PRO A 24 6.68 28.19 -5.97
CA PRO A 24 7.37 29.01 -6.95
C PRO A 24 8.67 28.41 -7.51
N TYR A 25 9.26 27.40 -6.84
CA TYR A 25 10.47 26.71 -7.34
C TYR A 25 10.19 25.84 -8.57
N LEU A 26 8.92 25.58 -8.89
CA LEU A 26 8.51 24.89 -10.12
C LEU A 26 8.55 25.78 -11.36
N ASN A 27 8.64 27.12 -11.22
CA ASN A 27 8.57 28.04 -12.35
C ASN A 27 9.60 27.76 -13.47
N PRO A 28 10.87 27.44 -13.19
CA PRO A 28 11.84 27.06 -14.23
C PRO A 28 11.46 25.79 -15.00
N TYR A 29 10.57 24.96 -14.45
CA TYR A 29 10.16 23.66 -15.00
C TYR A 29 8.75 23.69 -15.60
N ARG A 30 8.12 24.88 -15.72
CA ARG A 30 6.77 25.05 -16.29
C ARG A 30 6.65 24.44 -17.69
N HIS A 31 7.67 24.61 -18.53
CA HIS A 31 7.69 24.03 -19.87
C HIS A 31 7.64 22.49 -19.83
N GLU A 32 8.39 21.86 -18.92
CA GLU A 32 8.40 20.40 -18.76
C GLU A 32 7.06 19.87 -18.22
N ILE A 33 6.45 20.55 -17.24
CA ILE A 33 5.12 20.20 -16.73
C ILE A 33 4.06 20.29 -17.84
N LYS A 34 4.06 21.36 -18.63
CA LYS A 34 3.18 21.50 -19.81
C LYS A 34 3.41 20.39 -20.84
N ARG A 35 4.67 20.03 -21.10
CA ARG A 35 5.03 18.94 -22.02
C ARG A 35 4.47 17.60 -21.55
N ARG A 36 4.59 17.27 -20.25
CA ARG A 36 4.00 16.05 -19.67
C ARG A 36 2.48 16.07 -19.76
N TYR A 37 1.85 17.22 -19.47
CA TYR A 37 0.41 17.37 -19.61
C TYR A 37 -0.05 17.21 -21.07
N LYS A 38 0.73 17.67 -22.05
CA LYS A 38 0.46 17.41 -23.48
C LYS A 38 0.45 15.92 -23.81
N CYS A 39 1.41 15.14 -23.28
CA CYS A 39 1.39 13.69 -23.45
C CYS A 39 0.10 13.08 -22.91
N PHE A 40 -0.32 13.48 -21.71
CA PHE A 40 -1.60 13.04 -21.12
C PHE A 40 -2.80 13.38 -22.02
N LEU A 41 -2.87 14.60 -22.55
CA LEU A 41 -3.95 15.01 -23.45
C LEU A 41 -3.96 14.21 -24.76
N ASP A 42 -2.80 13.94 -25.34
CA ASP A 42 -2.71 13.17 -26.59
C ASP A 42 -3.13 11.72 -26.41
N TYR A 43 -2.69 11.06 -25.33
CA TYR A 43 -3.14 9.71 -25.00
C TYR A 43 -4.63 9.66 -24.65
N SER A 44 -5.14 10.66 -23.91
CA SER A 44 -6.57 10.78 -23.64
C SER A 44 -7.38 10.88 -24.93
N LYS A 45 -6.92 11.71 -25.88
CA LYS A 45 -7.54 11.84 -27.20
C LYS A 45 -7.50 10.54 -28.01
N TRP A 46 -6.39 9.79 -27.96
CA TRP A 46 -6.31 8.48 -28.61
C TRP A 46 -7.30 7.48 -28.00
N ILE A 47 -7.44 7.47 -26.66
CA ILE A 47 -8.43 6.66 -25.96
C ILE A 47 -9.85 7.03 -26.40
N ASP A 48 -10.14 8.32 -26.53
CA ASP A 48 -11.44 8.80 -27.05
C ASP A 48 -11.73 8.33 -28.47
N CYS A 49 -10.72 8.29 -29.34
CA CYS A 49 -10.86 7.76 -30.70
C CYS A 49 -11.17 6.25 -30.76
N VAL A 50 -10.88 5.49 -29.70
CA VAL A 50 -11.13 4.03 -29.63
C VAL A 50 -12.29 3.65 -28.70
N GLY A 51 -13.21 4.59 -28.45
CA GLY A 51 -14.45 4.34 -27.71
C GLY A 51 -14.52 5.00 -26.32
N GLY A 52 -13.55 5.85 -25.98
CA GLY A 52 -13.53 6.59 -24.72
C GLY A 52 -13.06 5.77 -23.53
N ILE A 53 -12.68 6.49 -22.46
CA ILE A 53 -12.09 5.90 -21.25
C ILE A 53 -13.02 4.88 -20.58
N GLU A 54 -14.34 5.07 -20.68
CA GLU A 54 -15.34 4.16 -20.11
C GLU A 54 -15.26 2.77 -20.74
N LYS A 55 -15.25 2.68 -22.07
CA LYS A 55 -15.12 1.40 -22.77
C LYS A 55 -13.69 0.87 -22.66
N PHE A 56 -12.70 1.76 -22.71
CA PHE A 56 -11.29 1.39 -22.68
C PHE A 56 -10.89 0.63 -21.40
N THR A 57 -11.43 1.04 -20.26
CA THR A 57 -11.21 0.41 -18.95
C THR A 57 -12.02 -0.87 -18.72
N GLN A 58 -12.93 -1.23 -19.63
CA GLN A 58 -13.71 -2.48 -19.56
C GLN A 58 -13.11 -3.59 -20.41
N GLY A 59 -11.79 -3.55 -20.68
CA GLY A 59 -11.11 -4.57 -21.47
C GLY A 59 -11.36 -5.99 -20.97
N PHE A 60 -11.47 -6.17 -19.65
CA PHE A 60 -11.75 -7.47 -19.01
C PHE A 60 -13.11 -8.07 -19.38
N LYS A 61 -14.07 -7.29 -19.90
CA LYS A 61 -15.35 -7.82 -20.42
C LYS A 61 -15.21 -8.41 -21.81
N GLU A 62 -14.19 -7.99 -22.56
CA GLU A 62 -13.94 -8.45 -23.92
C GLU A 62 -12.83 -9.50 -23.97
N TYR A 63 -11.71 -9.26 -23.30
CA TYR A 63 -10.51 -10.10 -23.29
C TYR A 63 -10.55 -11.19 -22.22
N GLY A 64 -9.80 -12.26 -22.44
CA GLY A 64 -9.86 -13.47 -21.63
C GLY A 64 -10.93 -14.43 -22.14
N ILE A 65 -11.46 -15.27 -21.24
CA ILE A 65 -12.35 -16.39 -21.58
C ILE A 65 -13.66 -16.20 -20.81
N HIS A 66 -14.74 -15.97 -21.54
CA HIS A 66 -16.05 -15.60 -21.01
C HIS A 66 -17.10 -16.63 -21.36
N CYS A 67 -18.00 -16.92 -20.42
CA CYS A 67 -19.23 -17.65 -20.67
C CYS A 67 -20.38 -16.65 -20.84
N GLU A 68 -21.01 -16.65 -22.01
CA GLU A 68 -22.21 -15.89 -22.28
C GLU A 68 -23.45 -16.56 -21.65
N SER A 69 -24.57 -15.83 -21.57
CA SER A 69 -25.80 -16.32 -20.93
C SER A 69 -26.44 -17.53 -21.62
N ASP A 70 -26.15 -17.74 -22.91
CA ASP A 70 -26.62 -18.89 -23.68
C ASP A 70 -25.67 -20.10 -23.61
N GLY A 71 -24.62 -20.02 -22.79
CA GLY A 71 -23.61 -21.06 -22.64
C GLY A 71 -22.47 -20.99 -23.67
N THR A 72 -22.50 -20.05 -24.61
CA THR A 72 -21.41 -19.83 -25.56
C THR A 72 -20.13 -19.39 -24.83
N ILE A 73 -18.99 -19.97 -25.18
CA ILE A 73 -17.68 -19.49 -24.71
C ILE A 73 -17.10 -18.54 -25.73
N ARG A 74 -16.79 -17.31 -25.31
CA ARG A 74 -16.09 -16.30 -26.12
C ARG A 74 -14.73 -16.03 -25.54
N CYS A 75 -13.70 -16.16 -26.37
CA CYS A 75 -12.32 -15.89 -26.00
C CYS A 75 -11.76 -14.75 -26.84
N LYS A 76 -10.93 -13.90 -26.24
CA LYS A 76 -10.19 -12.86 -26.96
C LYS A 76 -8.84 -12.58 -26.32
N GLU A 77 -7.79 -12.53 -27.13
CA GLU A 77 -6.42 -12.30 -26.68
C GLU A 77 -5.69 -11.29 -27.56
N TRP A 78 -4.66 -10.65 -27.00
CA TRP A 78 -3.72 -9.80 -27.74
C TRP A 78 -2.34 -10.43 -27.74
N ALA A 79 -1.90 -10.87 -28.92
CA ALA A 79 -0.64 -11.57 -29.12
C ALA A 79 -0.14 -11.28 -30.54
N PRO A 80 0.42 -10.08 -30.78
CA PRO A 80 0.79 -9.63 -32.11
C PRO A 80 1.88 -10.48 -32.76
N GLY A 81 2.81 -11.02 -31.95
CA GLY A 81 3.90 -11.88 -32.41
C GLY A 81 3.51 -13.34 -32.66
N ALA A 82 2.28 -13.75 -32.33
CA ALA A 82 1.84 -15.13 -32.55
C ALA A 82 1.55 -15.42 -34.04
N GLU A 83 1.92 -16.61 -34.48
CA GLU A 83 1.57 -17.19 -35.78
C GLU A 83 0.20 -17.87 -35.73
N ALA A 84 -0.15 -18.53 -34.62
CA ALA A 84 -1.47 -19.11 -34.36
C ALA A 84 -1.73 -19.25 -32.84
N ILE A 85 -2.99 -19.31 -32.45
CA ILE A 85 -3.43 -19.53 -31.06
C ILE A 85 -4.54 -20.58 -31.03
N TYR A 86 -4.49 -21.47 -30.04
CA TYR A 86 -5.52 -22.48 -29.80
C TYR A 86 -5.91 -22.52 -28.32
N LEU A 87 -7.16 -22.88 -28.04
CA LEU A 87 -7.61 -23.20 -26.69
C LEU A 87 -7.59 -24.71 -26.47
N ARG A 88 -7.02 -25.15 -25.35
CA ARG A 88 -7.03 -26.56 -24.93
C ARG A 88 -7.21 -26.68 -23.42
N GLY A 89 -7.64 -27.85 -22.97
CA GLY A 89 -7.81 -28.12 -21.55
C GLY A 89 -8.46 -29.46 -21.28
N ASP A 90 -8.95 -29.64 -20.05
CA ASP A 90 -9.61 -30.88 -19.67
C ASP A 90 -10.87 -31.14 -20.54
N PHE A 91 -11.57 -30.08 -20.94
CA PHE A 91 -12.81 -30.13 -21.72
C PHE A 91 -12.65 -30.77 -23.11
N ASN A 92 -11.44 -30.79 -23.67
CA ASN A 92 -11.15 -31.37 -24.98
C ASN A 92 -10.05 -32.44 -24.94
N ASN A 93 -9.83 -33.04 -23.76
CA ASN A 93 -8.75 -34.01 -23.54
C ASN A 93 -7.36 -33.49 -23.97
N TRP A 94 -7.11 -32.19 -23.80
CA TRP A 94 -5.86 -31.52 -24.15
C TRP A 94 -5.46 -31.58 -25.62
N ASN A 95 -6.42 -31.79 -26.54
CA ASN A 95 -6.18 -31.74 -27.97
C ASN A 95 -5.66 -30.35 -28.39
N GLU A 96 -4.49 -30.32 -29.04
CA GLU A 96 -3.73 -29.10 -29.31
C GLU A 96 -4.41 -28.16 -30.31
N PHE A 97 -5.10 -28.72 -31.33
CA PHE A 97 -5.48 -27.95 -32.51
C PHE A 97 -6.98 -27.88 -32.76
N GLU A 98 -7.79 -28.35 -31.80
CA GLU A 98 -9.25 -28.48 -31.97
C GLU A 98 -9.97 -27.14 -32.00
N TYR A 99 -9.54 -26.18 -31.19
CA TYR A 99 -10.18 -24.86 -31.06
C TYR A 99 -9.22 -23.72 -31.47
N PRO A 100 -9.03 -23.50 -32.79
CA PRO A 100 -8.19 -22.42 -33.29
C PRO A 100 -8.85 -21.05 -33.13
N PHE A 101 -8.09 -20.06 -32.67
CA PHE A 101 -8.51 -18.68 -32.71
C PHE A 101 -8.36 -18.12 -34.13
N LYS A 102 -9.28 -17.23 -34.49
CA LYS A 102 -9.23 -16.42 -35.70
C LYS A 102 -8.41 -15.17 -35.44
N LYS A 103 -7.39 -14.93 -36.27
CA LYS A 103 -6.60 -13.69 -36.24
C LYS A 103 -7.45 -12.50 -36.68
N LEU A 104 -7.35 -11.41 -35.94
CA LEU A 104 -7.97 -10.12 -36.21
C LEU A 104 -6.90 -9.07 -36.51
N GLU A 105 -7.35 -7.88 -36.86
CA GLU A 105 -6.47 -6.71 -36.97
C GLU A 105 -5.79 -6.38 -35.64
N PHE A 106 -4.67 -5.65 -35.71
CA PHE A 106 -3.90 -5.17 -34.56
C PHE A 106 -3.36 -6.29 -33.65
N GLY A 107 -3.15 -7.50 -34.19
CA GLY A 107 -2.58 -8.62 -33.44
C GLY A 107 -3.52 -9.25 -32.41
N LYS A 108 -4.83 -9.01 -32.56
CA LYS A 108 -5.88 -9.57 -31.70
C LYS A 108 -6.33 -10.92 -32.24
N TRP A 109 -6.88 -11.75 -31.38
CA TRP A 109 -7.33 -13.10 -31.70
C TRP A 109 -8.68 -13.36 -31.05
N GLU A 110 -9.61 -13.98 -31.75
CA GLU A 110 -10.94 -14.33 -31.23
C GLU A 110 -11.27 -15.81 -31.43
N LEU A 111 -12.00 -16.39 -30.50
CA LEU A 111 -12.57 -17.73 -30.63
C LEU A 111 -13.97 -17.72 -30.01
N VAL A 112 -14.92 -18.39 -30.67
CA VAL A 112 -16.29 -18.59 -30.19
C VAL A 112 -16.59 -20.08 -30.25
N ILE A 113 -16.91 -20.68 -29.11
CA ILE A 113 -17.29 -22.09 -28.98
C ILE A 113 -18.78 -22.14 -28.62
N PRO A 114 -19.64 -22.73 -29.46
CA PRO A 114 -21.06 -22.86 -29.14
C PRO A 114 -21.26 -23.78 -27.92
N PRO A 115 -22.37 -23.65 -27.17
CA PRO A 115 -22.68 -24.52 -26.04
C PRO A 115 -22.83 -25.99 -26.46
N ASN A 116 -22.83 -26.90 -25.48
CA ASN A 116 -23.01 -28.33 -25.71
C ASN A 116 -24.34 -28.62 -26.45
N PRO A 117 -24.31 -29.38 -27.56
CA PRO A 117 -25.53 -29.78 -28.26
C PRO A 117 -26.40 -30.68 -27.38
N GLY A 118 -27.47 -30.12 -26.80
CA GLY A 118 -28.49 -30.88 -26.06
C GLY A 118 -28.92 -30.25 -24.75
N ASP A 119 -27.98 -29.83 -23.91
CA ASP A 119 -28.29 -29.23 -22.59
C ASP A 119 -28.03 -27.71 -22.52
N GLY A 120 -27.44 -27.12 -23.57
CA GLY A 120 -27.15 -25.69 -23.65
C GLY A 120 -26.11 -25.23 -22.63
N LYS A 121 -25.41 -26.15 -21.95
CA LYS A 121 -24.40 -25.80 -20.96
C LYS A 121 -23.08 -25.40 -21.63
N PRO A 122 -22.24 -24.62 -20.93
CA PRO A 122 -20.93 -24.27 -21.43
C PRO A 122 -20.08 -25.52 -21.66
N VAL A 123 -19.35 -25.54 -22.78
CA VAL A 123 -18.47 -26.65 -23.15
C VAL A 123 -17.33 -26.83 -22.14
N ILE A 124 -16.91 -25.74 -21.50
CA ILE A 124 -15.85 -25.73 -20.48
C ILE A 124 -16.50 -25.77 -19.08
N PRO A 125 -16.39 -26.88 -18.33
CA PRO A 125 -16.95 -26.96 -16.99
C PRO A 125 -16.24 -26.03 -16.01
N HIS A 126 -16.97 -25.52 -15.02
CA HIS A 126 -16.38 -24.79 -13.89
C HIS A 126 -15.29 -25.64 -13.21
N LEU A 127 -14.17 -25.00 -12.86
CA LEU A 127 -12.98 -25.58 -12.25
C LEU A 127 -12.18 -26.55 -13.15
N SER A 128 -12.49 -26.62 -14.44
CA SER A 128 -11.63 -27.33 -15.39
C SER A 128 -10.36 -26.53 -15.71
N LYS A 129 -9.26 -27.24 -15.99
CA LYS A 129 -8.00 -26.63 -16.41
C LYS A 129 -8.06 -26.24 -17.87
N ILE A 130 -7.51 -25.08 -18.19
CA ILE A 130 -7.39 -24.55 -19.55
C ILE A 130 -6.02 -23.92 -19.77
N LYS A 131 -5.54 -23.95 -21.01
CA LYS A 131 -4.34 -23.25 -21.47
C LYS A 131 -4.51 -22.74 -22.90
N LEU A 132 -3.78 -21.68 -23.19
CA LEU A 132 -3.57 -21.21 -24.55
C LEU A 132 -2.33 -21.90 -25.12
N LEU A 133 -2.47 -22.54 -26.27
CA LEU A 133 -1.33 -22.97 -27.07
C LEU A 133 -1.01 -21.86 -28.07
N ILE A 134 0.10 -21.17 -27.84
CA ILE A 134 0.62 -20.14 -28.73
C ILE A 134 1.66 -20.78 -29.64
N ILE A 135 1.48 -20.61 -30.96
CA ILE A 135 2.54 -20.86 -31.94
C ILE A 135 3.26 -19.52 -32.12
N GLY A 136 4.42 -19.38 -31.47
CA GLY A 136 5.24 -18.18 -31.54
C GLY A 136 6.07 -18.13 -32.83
N PRO A 137 6.90 -17.09 -32.99
CA PRO A 137 7.80 -16.96 -34.14
C PRO A 137 8.67 -18.22 -34.33
N CYS A 138 8.87 -18.60 -35.59
CA CYS A 138 9.65 -19.79 -35.97
C CYS A 138 8.98 -21.13 -35.56
N GLY A 139 7.65 -21.13 -35.36
CA GLY A 139 6.87 -22.33 -35.08
C GLY A 139 7.04 -22.92 -33.68
N VAL A 140 7.62 -22.19 -32.73
CA VAL A 140 7.78 -22.66 -31.35
C VAL A 140 6.40 -22.78 -30.69
N LYS A 141 6.11 -23.94 -30.10
CA LYS A 141 4.89 -24.19 -29.34
C LYS A 141 5.07 -23.77 -27.88
N LEU A 142 4.18 -22.92 -27.39
CA LEU A 142 4.24 -22.34 -26.06
C LEU A 142 2.90 -22.51 -25.35
N ASP A 143 2.90 -23.21 -24.23
CA ASP A 143 1.76 -23.16 -23.31
C ASP A 143 1.80 -21.86 -22.51
N ARG A 144 0.66 -21.18 -22.48
CA ARG A 144 0.47 -19.93 -21.75
C ARG A 144 -0.86 -19.92 -21.01
N LEU A 145 -0.90 -19.16 -19.92
CA LEU A 145 -2.14 -18.73 -19.30
C LEU A 145 -2.59 -17.44 -19.97
N SER A 146 -3.90 -17.18 -20.00
CA SER A 146 -4.42 -15.89 -20.46
C SER A 146 -3.87 -14.77 -19.57
N PRO A 147 -3.37 -13.65 -20.13
CA PRO A 147 -3.07 -12.43 -19.38
C PRO A 147 -4.25 -11.93 -18.55
N TRP A 148 -5.47 -12.28 -18.97
CA TRP A 148 -6.75 -11.91 -18.37
C TRP A 148 -7.37 -13.04 -17.53
N ALA A 149 -6.57 -14.06 -17.16
CA ALA A 149 -7.03 -15.13 -16.30
C ALA A 149 -7.53 -14.58 -14.95
N THR A 150 -8.75 -14.95 -14.58
CA THR A 150 -9.41 -14.51 -13.33
C THR A 150 -9.15 -15.45 -12.16
N TYR A 151 -8.70 -16.67 -12.44
CA TYR A 151 -8.30 -17.64 -11.43
C TYR A 151 -7.28 -18.62 -12.01
N VAL A 152 -6.17 -18.77 -11.30
CA VAL A 152 -5.14 -19.77 -11.59
C VAL A 152 -4.83 -20.50 -10.30
N LYS A 153 -4.42 -21.76 -10.36
CA LYS A 153 -4.17 -22.55 -9.16
C LYS A 153 -3.05 -23.55 -9.39
N ASN A 154 -2.24 -23.75 -8.37
CA ASN A 154 -1.33 -24.89 -8.31
C ASN A 154 -2.06 -26.10 -7.75
N PHE A 155 -2.04 -27.21 -8.47
CA PHE A 155 -2.53 -28.49 -7.99
C PHE A 155 -1.32 -29.31 -7.50
N ASP A 156 -1.38 -29.74 -6.24
CA ASP A 156 -0.27 -30.35 -5.50
C ASP A 156 0.59 -31.29 -6.38
N LYS A 157 1.90 -31.01 -6.41
CA LYS A 157 2.99 -31.65 -7.21
C LYS A 157 3.38 -30.98 -8.54
N ASN A 158 2.70 -29.91 -8.97
CA ASN A 158 3.12 -29.17 -10.16
C ASN A 158 4.06 -28.01 -9.83
N ILE A 159 5.08 -27.79 -10.67
CA ILE A 159 5.95 -26.59 -10.58
C ILE A 159 5.22 -25.37 -11.15
N ILE A 160 4.37 -25.57 -12.16
CA ILE A 160 3.71 -24.53 -12.96
C ILE A 160 2.24 -24.44 -12.56
N TYR A 161 1.71 -23.21 -12.44
CA TYR A 161 0.29 -22.99 -12.21
C TYR A 161 -0.56 -23.31 -13.45
N ASP A 162 -1.80 -23.74 -13.23
CA ASP A 162 -2.78 -23.95 -14.30
C ASP A 162 -3.86 -22.86 -14.22
N GLN A 163 -4.30 -22.34 -15.36
CA GLN A 163 -5.50 -21.51 -15.41
C GLN A 163 -6.72 -22.39 -15.22
N VAL A 164 -7.63 -21.93 -14.35
CA VAL A 164 -8.83 -22.67 -13.96
C VAL A 164 -10.05 -21.88 -14.41
N PHE A 165 -10.95 -22.52 -15.15
CA PHE A 165 -12.14 -21.84 -15.63
C PHE A 165 -13.10 -21.52 -14.47
N TYR A 166 -13.10 -20.25 -14.06
CA TYR A 166 -13.88 -19.78 -12.92
C TYR A 166 -15.22 -19.18 -13.36
N ASN A 167 -16.23 -20.04 -13.46
CA ASN A 167 -17.61 -19.69 -13.77
C ASN A 167 -18.56 -20.42 -12.81
N PRO A 168 -18.59 -20.04 -11.52
CA PRO A 168 -19.42 -20.73 -10.53
C PRO A 168 -20.91 -20.57 -10.89
N PRO A 169 -21.77 -21.56 -10.55
CA PRO A 169 -23.20 -21.50 -10.87
C PRO A 169 -23.93 -20.36 -10.15
N SER A 170 -23.38 -19.89 -9.02
CA SER A 170 -23.82 -18.69 -8.30
C SER A 170 -22.56 -17.96 -7.84
N ARG A 171 -22.48 -16.65 -8.13
CA ARG A 171 -21.42 -15.77 -7.63
C ARG A 171 -21.83 -15.16 -6.29
N TYR A 172 -20.85 -14.69 -5.53
CA TYR A 172 -21.12 -13.85 -4.36
C TYR A 172 -21.67 -12.49 -4.81
N GLU A 173 -22.77 -12.04 -4.19
CA GLU A 173 -23.36 -10.73 -4.40
C GLU A 173 -23.05 -9.83 -3.21
N PHE A 174 -22.45 -8.65 -3.47
CA PHE A 174 -22.18 -7.64 -2.45
C PHE A 174 -23.49 -7.14 -1.82
N LYS A 175 -23.49 -7.03 -0.49
CA LYS A 175 -24.66 -6.62 0.31
C LYS A 175 -24.50 -5.21 0.86
N TYR A 176 -23.27 -4.73 0.99
CA TYR A 176 -22.97 -3.44 1.59
C TYR A 176 -22.38 -2.48 0.55
N PRO A 177 -22.70 -1.18 0.62
CA PRO A 177 -22.09 -0.19 -0.25
C PRO A 177 -20.67 0.13 0.21
N HIS A 178 -19.89 0.73 -0.71
CA HIS A 178 -18.63 1.36 -0.37
C HIS A 178 -18.76 2.33 0.82
N PRO A 179 -17.90 2.25 1.84
CA PRO A 179 -17.84 3.23 2.91
C PRO A 179 -17.48 4.63 2.39
N PRO A 180 -17.85 5.71 3.11
CA PRO A 180 -17.40 7.04 2.76
C PRO A 180 -15.88 7.17 2.93
N ARG A 181 -15.25 7.98 2.09
CA ARG A 181 -13.80 8.28 2.17
C ARG A 181 -13.45 8.83 3.57
N PRO A 182 -12.53 8.19 4.33
CA PRO A 182 -12.14 8.66 5.64
C PRO A 182 -11.44 10.03 5.59
N LYS A 183 -11.68 10.89 6.58
CA LYS A 183 -11.03 12.20 6.68
C LYS A 183 -9.56 12.12 7.10
N GLY A 184 -9.24 11.21 8.02
CA GLY A 184 -7.89 10.85 8.43
C GLY A 184 -7.73 9.34 8.26
N LEU A 185 -6.80 8.92 7.40
CA LEU A 185 -6.60 7.50 7.13
C LEU A 185 -5.84 6.85 8.28
N ARG A 186 -6.41 5.80 8.86
CA ARG A 186 -5.77 4.91 9.83
C ARG A 186 -5.75 3.52 9.22
N ILE A 187 -4.64 3.24 8.55
CA ILE A 187 -4.46 2.07 7.68
C ILE A 187 -3.84 0.92 8.47
N TYR A 188 -4.48 -0.24 8.41
CA TYR A 188 -3.93 -1.50 8.89
C TYR A 188 -3.42 -2.31 7.68
N GLU A 189 -2.11 -2.32 7.48
CA GLU A 189 -1.45 -3.06 6.40
C GLU A 189 -1.39 -4.55 6.72
N SER A 190 -1.83 -5.38 5.77
CA SER A 190 -2.13 -6.78 6.01
C SER A 190 -1.78 -7.69 4.84
N HIS A 191 -1.37 -8.91 5.17
CA HIS A 191 -1.18 -10.00 4.23
C HIS A 191 -1.94 -11.24 4.72
N VAL A 192 -2.93 -11.67 3.95
CA VAL A 192 -3.88 -12.73 4.32
C VAL A 192 -3.17 -14.03 4.69
N GLY A 193 -2.19 -14.45 3.88
CA GLY A 193 -1.51 -15.74 4.05
C GLY A 193 -0.69 -15.89 5.32
N ILE A 194 -0.28 -14.80 5.99
CA ILE A 194 0.52 -14.85 7.23
C ILE A 194 -0.31 -14.44 8.45
N ALA A 195 -1.60 -14.16 8.24
CA ALA A 195 -2.50 -13.67 9.27
C ALA A 195 -3.00 -14.72 10.25
N THR A 196 -2.59 -15.97 10.07
CA THR A 196 -2.89 -17.08 10.97
C THR A 196 -1.77 -17.27 12.01
N SER A 197 -2.09 -17.87 13.15
CA SER A 197 -1.10 -18.35 14.13
C SER A 197 -0.50 -19.71 13.75
N GLU A 198 -1.12 -20.40 12.79
CA GLU A 198 -0.70 -21.72 12.34
C GLU A 198 0.50 -21.64 11.38
N LEU A 199 1.27 -22.73 11.27
CA LEU A 199 2.44 -22.81 10.36
C LEU A 199 1.99 -23.18 8.94
N LYS A 200 1.05 -22.42 8.38
CA LYS A 200 0.46 -22.64 7.06
C LYS A 200 0.09 -21.29 6.42
N VAL A 201 -0.33 -21.33 5.16
CA VAL A 201 -0.97 -20.17 4.53
C VAL A 201 -2.40 -20.00 5.08
N GLY A 202 -2.70 -18.83 5.63
CA GLY A 202 -4.05 -18.44 6.05
C GLY A 202 -5.00 -18.15 4.87
N THR A 203 -6.31 -18.19 5.13
CA THR A 203 -7.34 -18.00 4.09
C THR A 203 -8.10 -16.68 4.22
N TYR A 204 -8.79 -16.27 3.14
CA TYR A 204 -9.66 -15.08 3.17
C TYR A 204 -10.73 -15.18 4.24
N LEU A 205 -11.36 -16.35 4.39
CA LEU A 205 -12.40 -16.58 5.40
C LEU A 205 -11.82 -16.57 6.82
N GLU A 206 -10.64 -17.16 7.04
CA GLU A 206 -9.96 -17.09 8.33
C GLU A 206 -9.62 -15.64 8.70
N TYR A 207 -9.16 -14.82 7.75
CA TYR A 207 -8.89 -13.40 7.97
C TYR A 207 -10.17 -12.64 8.33
N LYS A 208 -11.25 -12.86 7.56
CA LYS A 208 -12.58 -12.29 7.82
C LYS A 208 -13.07 -12.59 9.24
N GLU A 209 -12.94 -13.84 9.68
CA GLU A 209 -13.50 -14.30 10.96
C GLU A 209 -12.61 -13.95 12.17
N LYS A 210 -11.29 -13.97 12.01
CA LYS A 210 -10.35 -13.91 13.15
C LYS A 210 -9.53 -12.63 13.23
N VAL A 211 -9.36 -11.91 12.12
CA VAL A 211 -8.44 -10.76 12.03
C VAL A 211 -9.22 -9.46 11.87
N LEU A 212 -10.20 -9.42 10.96
CA LEU A 212 -11.03 -8.24 10.76
C LEU A 212 -11.69 -7.71 12.06
N PRO A 213 -12.27 -8.55 12.95
CA PRO A 213 -12.82 -8.05 14.22
C PRO A 213 -11.79 -7.37 15.11
N ARG A 214 -10.51 -7.76 15.03
CA ARG A 214 -9.41 -7.15 15.79
C ARG A 214 -9.09 -5.76 15.26
N ILE A 215 -9.06 -5.62 13.93
CA ILE A 215 -8.80 -4.34 13.25
C ILE A 215 -9.90 -3.33 13.59
N VAL A 216 -11.16 -3.76 13.55
CA VAL A 216 -12.34 -2.96 13.95
C VAL A 216 -12.21 -2.50 15.41
N ASP A 217 -11.90 -3.44 16.32
CA ASP A 217 -11.75 -3.16 17.75
C ASP A 217 -10.60 -2.18 18.05
N LEU A 218 -9.50 -2.28 17.31
CA LEU A 218 -8.36 -1.37 17.37
C LEU A 218 -8.69 0.06 16.88
N GLY A 219 -9.76 0.26 16.09
CA GLY A 219 -10.18 1.59 15.62
C GLY A 219 -9.55 2.05 14.30
N TYR A 220 -8.91 1.14 13.55
CA TYR A 220 -8.50 1.41 12.17
C TYR A 220 -9.73 1.53 11.27
N ASN A 221 -9.67 2.41 10.27
CA ASN A 221 -10.77 2.67 9.34
C ASN A 221 -10.46 2.23 7.91
N CYS A 222 -9.24 1.75 7.66
CA CYS A 222 -8.79 1.31 6.37
C CYS A 222 -7.90 0.06 6.51
N ILE A 223 -8.00 -0.88 5.57
CA ILE A 223 -7.08 -2.01 5.43
C ILE A 223 -6.31 -1.86 4.12
N GLN A 224 -4.98 -1.94 4.17
CA GLN A 224 -4.15 -2.10 2.97
C GLN A 224 -3.88 -3.59 2.78
N LEU A 225 -4.44 -4.18 1.73
CA LEU A 225 -4.39 -5.62 1.50
C LEU A 225 -3.30 -5.96 0.46
N MET A 226 -2.21 -6.51 0.97
CA MET A 226 -1.03 -6.88 0.19
C MET A 226 -1.20 -8.25 -0.47
N ALA A 227 -0.43 -8.50 -1.53
CA ALA A 227 -0.25 -9.80 -2.18
C ALA A 227 -1.54 -10.47 -2.71
N ILE A 228 -2.53 -9.69 -3.11
CA ILE A 228 -3.79 -10.20 -3.66
C ILE A 228 -3.68 -10.54 -5.14
N MET A 229 -2.99 -9.72 -5.94
CA MET A 229 -2.67 -10.06 -7.32
C MET A 229 -1.83 -11.34 -7.32
N GLU A 230 -2.23 -12.32 -8.12
CA GLU A 230 -1.62 -13.64 -8.06
C GLU A 230 -0.13 -13.60 -8.44
N HIS A 231 0.65 -14.30 -7.63
CA HIS A 231 2.10 -14.34 -7.70
C HIS A 231 2.56 -15.77 -7.38
N VAL A 232 3.41 -16.37 -8.23
CA VAL A 232 3.82 -17.78 -8.05
C VAL A 232 4.86 -17.96 -6.94
N TYR A 233 5.73 -16.96 -6.75
CA TYR A 233 6.74 -17.00 -5.71
C TYR A 233 6.22 -16.40 -4.41
N TYR A 234 5.79 -17.23 -3.45
CA TYR A 234 5.15 -16.75 -2.21
C TYR A 234 6.07 -15.83 -1.39
N ALA A 235 7.37 -16.11 -1.37
CA ALA A 235 8.35 -15.27 -0.68
C ALA A 235 8.67 -13.94 -1.39
N SER A 236 8.07 -13.67 -2.56
CA SER A 236 8.07 -12.32 -3.14
C SER A 236 7.17 -11.34 -2.38
N PHE A 237 6.39 -11.83 -1.42
CA PHE A 237 5.45 -11.04 -0.65
C PHE A 237 4.36 -10.35 -1.51
N GLY A 238 4.10 -10.87 -2.71
CA GLY A 238 3.15 -10.31 -3.66
C GLY A 238 3.78 -9.49 -4.79
N TYR A 239 5.06 -9.10 -4.67
CA TYR A 239 5.69 -8.19 -5.63
C TYR A 239 6.00 -8.84 -6.99
N GLN A 240 6.18 -10.17 -7.07
CA GLN A 240 6.43 -10.85 -8.34
C GLN A 240 5.12 -11.35 -8.98
N VAL A 241 4.27 -10.41 -9.40
CA VAL A 241 2.95 -10.71 -9.99
C VAL A 241 3.11 -11.49 -11.31
N THR A 242 2.30 -12.54 -11.45
CA THR A 242 2.24 -13.37 -12.65
C THR A 242 0.91 -13.23 -13.39
N ASN A 243 -0.22 -13.17 -12.68
CA ASN A 243 -1.57 -13.13 -13.28
C ASN A 243 -2.36 -11.95 -12.69
N PHE A 244 -2.40 -10.84 -13.42
CA PHE A 244 -2.81 -9.53 -12.91
C PHE A 244 -4.31 -9.44 -12.56
N PHE A 245 -5.16 -10.25 -13.19
CA PHE A 245 -6.60 -10.28 -12.96
C PHE A 245 -7.04 -11.39 -11.98
N ALA A 246 -6.11 -12.22 -11.52
CA ALA A 246 -6.41 -13.34 -10.64
C ALA A 246 -6.20 -12.93 -9.18
N ALA A 247 -7.23 -13.14 -8.36
CA ALA A 247 -7.08 -13.15 -6.91
C ALA A 247 -6.27 -14.39 -6.50
N SER A 248 -5.23 -14.18 -5.68
CA SER A 248 -4.29 -15.20 -5.25
C SER A 248 -5.03 -16.42 -4.68
N SER A 249 -4.83 -17.55 -5.34
CA SER A 249 -5.55 -18.80 -5.08
C SER A 249 -5.11 -19.50 -3.81
N ARG A 250 -3.97 -19.10 -3.24
CA ARG A 250 -3.47 -19.65 -1.97
C ARG A 250 -4.39 -19.38 -0.81
N TYR A 251 -5.10 -18.25 -0.83
CA TYR A 251 -5.94 -17.82 0.28
C TYR A 251 -7.40 -18.24 0.10
N GLY A 252 -7.79 -18.72 -1.08
CA GLY A 252 -9.16 -19.12 -1.38
C GLY A 252 -9.57 -18.89 -2.83
N THR A 253 -10.87 -18.68 -3.03
CA THR A 253 -11.51 -18.41 -4.31
C THR A 253 -11.81 -16.91 -4.46
N PRO A 254 -12.04 -16.42 -5.70
CA PRO A 254 -12.52 -15.07 -5.95
C PRO A 254 -13.76 -14.67 -5.13
N ASP A 255 -14.74 -15.57 -4.96
CA ASP A 255 -15.94 -15.29 -4.15
C ASP A 255 -15.64 -15.10 -2.65
N GLU A 256 -14.65 -15.82 -2.10
CA GLU A 256 -14.25 -15.64 -0.71
C GLU A 256 -13.52 -14.30 -0.48
N LEU A 257 -12.81 -13.79 -1.50
CA LEU A 257 -12.26 -12.42 -1.45
C LEU A 257 -13.38 -11.37 -1.50
N ARG A 258 -14.40 -11.56 -2.35
CA ARG A 258 -15.59 -10.67 -2.37
C ARG A 258 -16.27 -10.63 -1.01
N GLU A 259 -16.47 -11.80 -0.40
CA GLU A 259 -17.06 -11.89 0.94
C GLU A 259 -16.22 -11.17 1.99
N LEU A 260 -14.89 -11.26 1.92
CA LEU A 260 -14.00 -10.54 2.84
C LEU A 260 -14.14 -9.02 2.67
N VAL A 261 -14.13 -8.49 1.44
CA VAL A 261 -14.26 -7.04 1.19
C VAL A 261 -15.65 -6.54 1.62
N ASP A 262 -16.72 -7.25 1.27
CA ASP A 262 -18.09 -6.91 1.66
C ASP A 262 -18.25 -6.88 3.19
N GLU A 263 -17.60 -7.81 3.89
CA GLU A 263 -17.60 -7.83 5.36
C GLU A 263 -16.81 -6.65 5.95
N CYS A 264 -15.73 -6.20 5.32
CA CYS A 264 -15.05 -4.96 5.73
C CYS A 264 -15.98 -3.75 5.57
N HIS A 265 -16.72 -3.67 4.46
CA HIS A 265 -17.71 -2.63 4.20
C HIS A 265 -18.86 -2.64 5.22
N ARG A 266 -19.29 -3.81 5.69
CA ARG A 266 -20.27 -3.95 6.78
C ARG A 266 -19.82 -3.22 8.06
N TYR A 267 -18.52 -3.20 8.34
CA TYR A 267 -17.93 -2.50 9.47
C TYR A 267 -17.57 -1.04 9.17
N GLY A 268 -17.82 -0.55 7.95
CA GLY A 268 -17.44 0.79 7.51
C GLY A 268 -15.93 0.97 7.28
N ILE A 269 -15.20 -0.13 7.06
CA ILE A 269 -13.75 -0.11 6.79
C ILE A 269 -13.53 -0.09 5.28
N THR A 270 -12.76 0.88 4.80
CA THR A 270 -12.30 0.89 3.40
C THR A 270 -11.19 -0.13 3.18
N VAL A 271 -11.15 -0.76 2.03
CA VAL A 271 -10.12 -1.76 1.68
C VAL A 271 -9.36 -1.28 0.44
N PHE A 272 -8.05 -1.09 0.60
CA PHE A 272 -7.15 -0.74 -0.49
C PHE A 272 -6.37 -1.97 -0.94
N LEU A 273 -6.07 -2.02 -2.24
CA LEU A 273 -5.28 -3.08 -2.85
C LEU A 273 -3.86 -2.59 -3.16
N ASP A 274 -2.86 -3.43 -2.92
CA ASP A 274 -1.52 -3.27 -3.50
C ASP A 274 -1.56 -3.56 -5.00
N VAL A 275 -1.27 -2.55 -5.81
CA VAL A 275 -1.20 -2.63 -7.26
C VAL A 275 0.26 -2.58 -7.70
N VAL A 276 0.73 -3.72 -8.20
CA VAL A 276 2.10 -3.86 -8.71
C VAL A 276 2.09 -3.68 -10.23
N HIS A 277 2.02 -2.43 -10.68
CA HIS A 277 2.10 -2.06 -12.10
C HIS A 277 3.48 -1.52 -12.51
N SER A 278 4.45 -1.55 -11.60
CA SER A 278 5.84 -1.16 -11.85
C SER A 278 6.62 -2.19 -12.66
N HIS A 279 6.29 -3.47 -12.51
CA HIS A 279 6.97 -4.57 -13.17
C HIS A 279 6.09 -5.83 -13.20
N ALA A 280 6.57 -6.88 -13.86
CA ALA A 280 5.98 -8.21 -13.81
C ALA A 280 7.06 -9.28 -13.61
N SER A 281 6.67 -10.45 -13.10
CA SER A 281 7.56 -11.61 -12.99
C SER A 281 8.14 -12.05 -14.34
N LYS A 282 9.37 -12.58 -14.33
CA LYS A 282 9.99 -13.22 -15.50
C LYS A 282 9.41 -14.60 -15.85
N ASN A 283 8.50 -15.13 -15.04
CA ASN A 283 7.82 -16.39 -15.33
C ASN A 283 7.12 -16.36 -16.69
N THR A 284 7.44 -17.33 -17.56
CA THR A 284 6.88 -17.43 -18.92
C THR A 284 5.77 -18.47 -19.05
N ALA A 285 5.81 -19.55 -18.28
CA ALA A 285 4.83 -20.62 -18.37
C ALA A 285 3.51 -20.29 -17.67
N ASP A 286 3.58 -19.57 -16.56
CA ASP A 286 2.46 -19.19 -15.70
C ASP A 286 2.40 -17.70 -15.37
N GLY A 287 3.13 -16.88 -16.14
CA GLY A 287 3.13 -15.42 -16.05
C GLY A 287 3.05 -14.74 -17.40
N LEU A 288 3.08 -13.40 -17.38
CA LEU A 288 2.90 -12.55 -18.56
C LEU A 288 4.12 -12.51 -19.49
N ASN A 289 5.29 -12.94 -19.03
CA ASN A 289 6.53 -12.85 -19.78
C ASN A 289 6.51 -13.72 -21.03
N GLN A 290 6.99 -13.19 -22.17
CA GLN A 290 7.03 -13.91 -23.45
C GLN A 290 5.71 -14.57 -23.84
N PHE A 291 4.59 -13.88 -23.58
CA PHE A 291 3.25 -14.38 -23.84
C PHE A 291 3.08 -14.84 -25.29
N ASP A 292 3.42 -14.00 -26.26
CA ASP A 292 3.30 -14.31 -27.69
C ASP A 292 4.58 -14.91 -28.31
N GLY A 293 5.52 -15.35 -27.45
CA GLY A 293 6.84 -15.83 -27.86
C GLY A 293 7.88 -14.74 -28.14
N THR A 294 7.53 -13.46 -28.00
CA THR A 294 8.46 -12.33 -28.14
C THR A 294 8.86 -11.73 -26.79
N ASN A 295 9.92 -10.94 -26.74
CA ASN A 295 10.25 -10.19 -25.53
C ASN A 295 9.42 -8.90 -25.38
N SER A 296 8.79 -8.40 -26.44
CA SER A 296 8.32 -7.01 -26.52
C SER A 296 6.80 -6.82 -26.49
N CYS A 297 6.01 -7.87 -26.24
CA CYS A 297 4.55 -7.80 -26.25
C CYS A 297 4.00 -6.79 -25.21
N TYR A 298 3.98 -7.16 -23.92
CA TYR A 298 3.55 -6.25 -22.85
C TYR A 298 4.67 -5.34 -22.32
N PHE A 299 5.90 -5.60 -22.75
CA PHE A 299 7.12 -5.08 -22.12
C PHE A 299 8.00 -4.39 -23.14
N HIS A 300 8.91 -3.53 -22.70
CA HIS A 300 9.99 -3.09 -23.57
C HIS A 300 10.91 -4.27 -23.93
N ASP A 301 11.60 -4.20 -25.08
CA ASP A 301 12.63 -5.18 -25.44
C ASP A 301 14.00 -4.80 -24.86
N HIS A 302 14.94 -5.74 -24.90
CA HIS A 302 16.33 -5.59 -24.47
C HIS A 302 16.48 -5.05 -23.04
N GLY A 303 17.54 -4.29 -22.76
CA GLY A 303 17.84 -3.79 -21.42
C GLY A 303 16.75 -2.90 -20.84
N ARG A 304 16.03 -2.12 -21.66
CA ARG A 304 14.93 -1.26 -21.18
C ARG A 304 13.77 -2.07 -20.61
N GLY A 305 13.61 -3.33 -21.03
CA GLY A 305 12.56 -4.22 -20.61
C GLY A 305 12.85 -5.04 -19.36
N VAL A 306 13.98 -4.82 -18.69
CA VAL A 306 14.45 -5.64 -17.58
C VAL A 306 14.84 -4.77 -16.39
N HIS A 307 14.34 -5.12 -15.20
CA HIS A 307 14.77 -4.51 -13.96
C HIS A 307 15.86 -5.38 -13.31
N ASP A 308 17.12 -4.93 -13.37
CA ASP A 308 18.27 -5.76 -12.99
C ASP A 308 18.25 -6.20 -11.52
N LEU A 309 17.91 -5.30 -10.59
CA LEU A 309 17.92 -5.61 -9.16
C LEU A 309 16.79 -6.57 -8.75
N TRP A 310 15.64 -6.48 -9.43
CA TRP A 310 14.44 -7.27 -9.07
C TRP A 310 14.31 -8.54 -9.92
N ASP A 311 15.17 -8.70 -10.92
CA ASP A 311 15.10 -9.77 -11.90
C ASP A 311 13.71 -9.88 -12.58
N SER A 312 13.15 -8.74 -13.00
CA SER A 312 11.76 -8.62 -13.47
C SER A 312 11.65 -8.00 -14.87
N ARG A 313 10.45 -8.02 -15.45
CA ARG A 313 10.11 -7.36 -16.74
C ARG A 313 9.46 -5.99 -16.52
N LEU A 314 9.75 -5.03 -17.39
CA LEU A 314 9.25 -3.65 -17.33
C LEU A 314 8.26 -3.36 -18.46
N PHE A 315 7.08 -2.86 -18.11
CA PHE A 315 5.98 -2.58 -19.05
C PHE A 315 6.38 -1.55 -20.10
N ASN A 316 5.83 -1.71 -21.31
CA ASN A 316 5.86 -0.67 -22.32
C ASN A 316 4.61 0.20 -22.22
N TYR A 317 4.65 1.26 -21.41
CA TYR A 317 3.51 2.14 -21.19
C TYR A 317 3.08 2.95 -22.43
N THR A 318 3.84 2.90 -23.53
CA THR A 318 3.45 3.57 -24.78
C THR A 318 2.41 2.80 -25.59
N GLU A 319 2.30 1.48 -25.35
CA GLU A 319 1.43 0.60 -26.12
C GLU A 319 -0.02 0.70 -25.65
N LEU A 320 -0.94 0.95 -26.59
CA LEU A 320 -2.37 1.12 -26.25
C LEU A 320 -2.99 -0.12 -25.61
N GLU A 321 -2.57 -1.33 -25.99
CA GLU A 321 -3.10 -2.56 -25.38
C GLU A 321 -2.49 -2.83 -24.00
N VAL A 322 -1.29 -2.31 -23.70
CA VAL A 322 -0.72 -2.30 -22.34
C VAL A 322 -1.47 -1.31 -21.46
N LEU A 323 -1.74 -0.10 -21.96
CA LEU A 323 -2.60 0.86 -21.24
C LEU A 323 -4.00 0.28 -21.00
N ARG A 324 -4.59 -0.39 -22.00
CA ARG A 324 -5.89 -1.07 -21.85
C ARG A 324 -5.82 -2.12 -20.75
N PHE A 325 -4.79 -2.95 -20.75
CA PHE A 325 -4.57 -3.99 -19.75
C PHE A 325 -4.49 -3.40 -18.33
N LEU A 326 -3.60 -2.44 -18.11
CA LEU A 326 -3.35 -1.87 -16.78
C LEU A 326 -4.53 -1.01 -16.27
N LEU A 327 -5.13 -0.17 -17.12
CA LEU A 327 -6.29 0.64 -16.71
C LEU A 327 -7.54 -0.22 -16.50
N SER A 328 -7.71 -1.29 -17.30
CA SER A 328 -8.77 -2.27 -17.06
C SER A 328 -8.53 -3.08 -15.80
N ASN A 329 -7.28 -3.30 -15.42
CA ASN A 329 -6.95 -4.00 -14.17
C ASN A 329 -7.38 -3.19 -12.94
N LEU A 330 -7.10 -1.89 -12.93
CA LEU A 330 -7.58 -1.00 -11.87
C LEU A 330 -9.11 -1.03 -11.75
N ARG A 331 -9.80 -0.94 -12.89
CA ARG A 331 -11.27 -1.02 -12.90
C ARG A 331 -11.79 -2.39 -12.45
N TRP A 332 -11.13 -3.47 -12.85
CA TRP A 332 -11.48 -4.83 -12.48
C TRP A 332 -11.51 -5.02 -10.97
N TRP A 333 -10.49 -4.53 -10.26
CA TRP A 333 -10.43 -4.66 -8.81
C TRP A 333 -11.52 -3.86 -8.08
N ILE A 334 -11.97 -2.72 -8.63
CA ILE A 334 -13.12 -1.99 -8.06
C ILE A 334 -14.43 -2.69 -8.41
N ASP A 335 -14.70 -2.92 -9.70
CA ASP A 335 -16.00 -3.41 -10.17
C ASP A 335 -16.27 -4.87 -9.76
N GLU A 336 -15.25 -5.73 -9.69
CA GLU A 336 -15.42 -7.17 -9.40
C GLU A 336 -15.26 -7.51 -7.91
N TYR A 337 -14.46 -6.74 -7.17
CA TYR A 337 -14.09 -7.03 -5.78
C TYR A 337 -14.39 -5.92 -4.78
N GLY A 338 -14.86 -4.75 -5.23
CA GLY A 338 -15.31 -3.68 -4.33
C GLY A 338 -14.18 -2.92 -3.61
N PHE A 339 -12.93 -2.97 -4.09
CA PHE A 339 -11.85 -2.19 -3.46
C PHE A 339 -12.14 -0.68 -3.52
N ASP A 340 -11.75 0.02 -2.45
CA ASP A 340 -11.99 1.45 -2.23
C ASP A 340 -10.80 2.33 -2.60
N GLY A 341 -9.72 1.74 -3.10
CA GLY A 341 -8.48 2.45 -3.36
C GLY A 341 -7.30 1.54 -3.61
N PHE A 342 -6.17 2.16 -3.88
CA PHE A 342 -4.95 1.48 -4.28
C PHE A 342 -3.72 2.08 -3.63
N ARG A 343 -2.75 1.22 -3.30
CA ARG A 343 -1.35 1.61 -3.19
C ARG A 343 -0.62 1.15 -4.45
N PHE A 344 -0.01 2.07 -5.17
CA PHE A 344 0.83 1.74 -6.33
C PHE A 344 2.25 1.50 -5.83
N ASP A 345 2.72 0.28 -5.99
CA ASP A 345 4.03 -0.16 -5.49
C ASP A 345 5.14 0.05 -6.52
N GLY A 346 6.31 0.47 -6.03
CA GLY A 346 7.47 0.74 -6.88
C GLY A 346 7.29 1.94 -7.82
N VAL A 347 6.54 2.97 -7.43
CA VAL A 347 6.34 4.18 -8.27
C VAL A 347 7.66 4.88 -8.57
N MET A 348 8.61 4.87 -7.62
CA MET A 348 9.96 5.36 -7.88
C MET A 348 10.66 4.60 -9.03
N SER A 349 10.48 3.28 -9.13
CA SER A 349 11.02 2.50 -10.24
C SER A 349 10.35 2.84 -11.57
N MET A 350 9.07 3.18 -11.55
CA MET A 350 8.32 3.58 -12.74
C MET A 350 8.78 4.93 -13.29
N ILE A 351 8.88 5.95 -12.43
CA ILE A 351 9.03 7.34 -12.87
C ILE A 351 10.47 7.71 -13.23
N TYR A 352 11.47 6.87 -12.97
CA TYR A 352 12.86 7.11 -13.37
C TYR A 352 13.40 5.96 -14.21
N HIS A 353 14.09 6.29 -15.31
CA HIS A 353 14.77 5.29 -16.15
C HIS A 353 15.92 4.56 -15.42
N HIS A 354 16.47 5.16 -14.37
CA HIS A 354 17.47 4.53 -13.50
C HIS A 354 16.85 3.82 -12.30
N HIS A 355 15.51 3.84 -12.17
CA HIS A 355 14.73 3.15 -11.14
C HIS A 355 15.10 3.49 -9.69
N GLY A 356 15.73 4.65 -9.46
CA GLY A 356 16.29 5.01 -8.15
C GLY A 356 17.57 4.26 -7.76
N LEU A 357 18.07 3.35 -8.60
CA LEU A 357 19.27 2.57 -8.30
C LEU A 357 20.51 3.47 -8.26
N ASN A 358 21.30 3.33 -7.19
CA ASN A 358 22.53 4.09 -6.96
C ASN A 358 22.37 5.61 -7.11
N THR A 359 21.17 6.13 -6.86
CA THR A 359 20.83 7.55 -7.03
C THR A 359 20.40 8.12 -5.69
N ASN A 360 21.00 9.25 -5.30
CA ASN A 360 20.59 10.02 -4.14
C ASN A 360 19.82 11.25 -4.60
N PHE A 361 18.75 11.57 -3.88
CA PHE A 361 17.94 12.76 -4.12
C PHE A 361 18.26 13.82 -3.08
N SER A 362 18.74 14.98 -3.54
CA SER A 362 19.09 16.10 -2.66
C SER A 362 17.88 16.99 -2.36
N GLY A 363 16.80 16.84 -3.13
CA GLY A 363 15.67 17.77 -3.16
C GLY A 363 15.84 18.87 -4.21
N SER A 364 16.93 18.87 -4.99
CA SER A 364 17.10 19.79 -6.11
C SER A 364 16.12 19.46 -7.23
N TYR A 365 15.38 20.47 -7.70
CA TYR A 365 14.29 20.24 -8.65
C TYR A 365 14.76 19.73 -10.01
N GLY A 366 16.03 20.00 -10.37
CA GLY A 366 16.63 19.48 -11.60
C GLY A 366 16.68 17.95 -11.65
N GLU A 367 16.68 17.28 -10.49
CA GLU A 367 16.66 15.82 -10.38
C GLU A 367 15.30 15.23 -10.78
N TYR A 368 14.21 15.99 -10.61
CA TYR A 368 12.81 15.55 -10.81
C TYR A 368 12.21 15.95 -12.18
N PHE A 369 12.86 16.87 -12.89
CA PHE A 369 12.35 17.43 -14.16
C PHE A 369 13.37 17.33 -15.30
N GLY A 370 14.36 16.44 -15.16
CA GLY A 370 15.35 16.14 -16.19
C GLY A 370 14.99 14.94 -17.08
N LEU A 371 15.91 14.58 -17.98
CA LEU A 371 15.77 13.44 -18.91
C LEU A 371 15.80 12.07 -18.23
N GLY A 372 16.12 12.01 -16.93
CA GLY A 372 16.08 10.76 -16.15
C GLY A 372 14.66 10.29 -15.82
N VAL A 373 13.65 11.17 -15.98
CA VAL A 373 12.25 10.86 -15.67
C VAL A 373 11.56 10.20 -16.86
N ASP A 374 10.93 9.06 -16.60
CA ASP A 374 10.14 8.35 -17.58
C ASP A 374 8.77 9.04 -17.76
N THR A 375 8.60 9.71 -18.90
CA THR A 375 7.36 10.42 -19.23
C THR A 375 6.23 9.45 -19.57
N GLU A 376 6.54 8.25 -20.04
CA GLU A 376 5.56 7.25 -20.49
C GLU A 376 4.83 6.68 -19.27
N SER A 377 5.59 6.29 -18.23
CA SER A 377 5.00 5.85 -16.97
C SER A 377 4.27 6.99 -16.24
N TRP A 378 4.81 8.21 -16.26
CA TRP A 378 4.13 9.39 -15.71
C TRP A 378 2.77 9.63 -16.39
N THR A 379 2.72 9.49 -17.70
CA THR A 379 1.48 9.61 -18.48
C THR A 379 0.47 8.52 -18.11
N TYR A 380 0.91 7.28 -17.94
CA TYR A 380 0.06 6.19 -17.44
C TYR A 380 -0.53 6.52 -16.05
N LEU A 381 0.29 7.02 -15.12
CA LEU A 381 -0.16 7.39 -13.78
C LEU A 381 -1.19 8.53 -13.80
N MET A 382 -0.99 9.54 -14.65
CA MET A 382 -1.97 10.61 -14.86
C MET A 382 -3.29 10.07 -15.42
N LEU A 383 -3.25 9.18 -16.42
CA LEU A 383 -4.45 8.55 -16.98
C LEU A 383 -5.18 7.69 -15.94
N ALA A 384 -4.42 6.95 -15.12
CA ALA A 384 -4.96 6.12 -14.06
C ALA A 384 -5.70 6.97 -13.01
N ASN A 385 -5.05 7.98 -12.44
CA ASN A 385 -5.66 8.81 -11.40
C ASN A 385 -6.82 9.66 -11.96
N ASP A 386 -6.67 10.26 -13.15
CA ASP A 386 -7.73 11.06 -13.76
C ASP A 386 -9.02 10.26 -13.94
N PHE A 387 -8.93 9.02 -14.47
CA PHE A 387 -10.13 8.20 -14.63
C PHE A 387 -10.67 7.71 -13.28
N LEU A 388 -9.80 7.27 -12.37
CA LEU A 388 -10.21 6.73 -11.08
C LEU A 388 -11.00 7.78 -10.28
N HIS A 389 -10.48 8.99 -10.13
CA HIS A 389 -11.14 10.03 -9.34
C HIS A 389 -12.40 10.60 -10.02
N LYS A 390 -12.44 10.67 -11.37
CA LYS A 390 -13.65 11.09 -12.09
C LYS A 390 -14.77 10.06 -12.01
N LYS A 391 -14.43 8.77 -12.06
CA LYS A 391 -15.40 7.67 -12.10
C LYS A 391 -15.82 7.19 -10.72
N TYR A 392 -14.88 7.14 -9.79
CA TYR A 392 -15.06 6.65 -8.43
C TYR A 392 -14.59 7.71 -7.42
N PRO A 393 -15.42 8.72 -7.09
CA PRO A 393 -15.01 9.81 -6.20
C PRO A 393 -14.63 9.38 -4.78
N PHE A 394 -15.01 8.16 -4.37
CA PHE A 394 -14.62 7.58 -3.08
C PHE A 394 -13.18 7.00 -3.09
N VAL A 395 -12.61 6.76 -4.27
CA VAL A 395 -11.29 6.11 -4.40
C VAL A 395 -10.19 6.98 -3.83
N THR A 396 -9.29 6.32 -3.09
CA THR A 396 -8.03 6.90 -2.66
C THR A 396 -6.86 6.18 -3.31
N THR A 397 -5.86 6.92 -3.76
CA THR A 397 -4.64 6.39 -4.38
C THR A 397 -3.40 6.83 -3.60
N ILE A 398 -2.53 5.88 -3.28
CA ILE A 398 -1.31 6.06 -2.50
C ILE A 398 -0.11 5.67 -3.38
N ALA A 399 0.91 6.52 -3.46
CA ALA A 399 2.16 6.20 -4.13
C ALA A 399 3.22 5.70 -3.13
N GLU A 400 3.80 4.53 -3.41
CA GLU A 400 5.06 4.09 -2.80
C GLU A 400 6.24 4.70 -3.57
N GLU A 401 6.70 5.86 -3.10
CA GLU A 401 7.69 6.68 -3.81
C GLU A 401 8.64 7.32 -2.78
N VAL A 402 9.94 7.03 -2.86
CA VAL A 402 10.95 7.47 -1.88
C VAL A 402 11.64 8.78 -2.26
N SER A 403 11.76 9.10 -3.55
CA SER A 403 12.64 10.16 -4.06
C SER A 403 12.22 11.57 -3.66
N GLY A 404 10.95 11.79 -3.32
CA GLY A 404 10.45 13.11 -2.99
C GLY A 404 9.85 13.89 -4.16
N MET A 405 9.47 13.20 -5.27
CA MET A 405 9.07 13.86 -6.51
C MET A 405 7.96 14.91 -6.28
N PRO A 406 8.22 16.20 -6.55
CA PRO A 406 7.20 17.25 -6.46
C PRO A 406 6.02 16.95 -7.38
N THR A 407 4.82 17.40 -6.97
CA THR A 407 3.59 17.33 -7.79
C THR A 407 3.01 15.91 -7.96
N LEU A 408 3.65 14.89 -7.37
CA LEU A 408 3.17 13.51 -7.41
C LEU A 408 1.77 13.39 -6.79
N CYS A 409 1.58 14.05 -5.64
CA CYS A 409 0.30 14.04 -4.92
C CYS A 409 -0.53 15.31 -5.14
N ARG A 410 -0.40 15.92 -6.33
CA ARG A 410 -1.25 17.04 -6.77
C ARG A 410 -2.20 16.56 -7.87
N PRO A 411 -3.42 17.14 -7.96
CA PRO A 411 -4.39 16.78 -8.98
C PRO A 411 -3.84 16.83 -10.42
N VAL A 412 -4.37 15.97 -11.29
CA VAL A 412 -3.96 15.92 -12.72
C VAL A 412 -4.27 17.24 -13.42
N ASP A 413 -5.38 17.90 -13.10
CA ASP A 413 -5.78 19.19 -13.68
C ASP A 413 -4.94 20.39 -13.21
N GLU A 414 -4.12 20.22 -12.16
CA GLU A 414 -3.03 21.14 -11.77
C GLU A 414 -1.69 20.81 -12.45
N GLY A 415 -1.61 19.71 -13.20
CA GLY A 415 -0.39 19.22 -13.85
C GLY A 415 0.43 18.23 -13.00
N GLY A 416 -0.13 17.73 -11.89
CA GLY A 416 0.45 16.66 -11.08
C GLY A 416 0.16 15.25 -11.61
N ALA A 417 0.64 14.23 -10.91
CA ALA A 417 0.36 12.82 -11.26
C ALA A 417 -1.02 12.33 -10.77
N GLY A 418 -1.64 13.04 -9.81
CA GLY A 418 -2.99 12.77 -9.33
C GLY A 418 -3.11 11.90 -8.09
N PHE A 419 -2.01 11.47 -7.45
CA PHE A 419 -2.13 10.68 -6.21
C PHE A 419 -2.72 11.49 -5.06
N ASP A 420 -3.42 10.83 -4.14
CA ASP A 420 -3.94 11.47 -2.93
C ASP A 420 -2.87 11.56 -1.83
N TYR A 421 -2.06 10.49 -1.70
CA TYR A 421 -1.01 10.40 -0.70
C TYR A 421 0.25 9.74 -1.25
N ARG A 422 1.36 9.96 -0.55
CA ARG A 422 2.59 9.17 -0.64
C ARG A 422 2.95 8.55 0.70
N LEU A 423 3.72 7.47 0.67
CA LEU A 423 4.32 6.90 1.89
C LEU A 423 5.48 7.78 2.41
N ALA A 424 5.53 8.05 3.72
CA ALA A 424 6.61 8.80 4.36
C ALA A 424 7.78 7.87 4.73
N MET A 425 8.43 7.31 3.71
CA MET A 425 9.39 6.19 3.82
C MET A 425 10.67 6.52 4.60
N ALA A 426 11.00 7.81 4.77
CA ALA A 426 12.16 8.24 5.57
C ALA A 426 11.96 8.13 7.09
N ILE A 427 10.71 7.99 7.56
CA ILE A 427 10.41 7.94 9.00
C ILE A 427 10.89 6.62 9.64
N PRO A 428 10.63 5.42 9.07
CA PRO A 428 11.22 4.19 9.58
C PRO A 428 12.75 4.21 9.61
N ASP A 429 13.39 4.76 8.58
CA ASP A 429 14.85 4.87 8.51
C ASP A 429 15.44 5.69 9.66
N LEU A 430 14.75 6.76 10.08
CA LEU A 430 15.11 7.52 11.28
C LEU A 430 15.13 6.61 12.51
N TRP A 431 14.04 5.89 12.75
CA TRP A 431 13.90 5.07 13.94
C TRP A 431 14.88 3.90 13.95
N VAL A 432 15.07 3.22 12.83
CA VAL A 432 16.08 2.17 12.68
C VAL A 432 17.48 2.74 12.92
N ALA A 433 17.82 3.90 12.36
CA ALA A 433 19.12 4.52 12.57
C ALA A 433 19.37 4.85 14.04
N TYR A 434 18.36 5.38 14.74
CA TYR A 434 18.46 5.70 16.17
C TYR A 434 18.60 4.45 17.03
N LEU A 435 17.69 3.50 16.86
CA LEU A 435 17.66 2.27 17.65
C LEU A 435 18.90 1.39 17.43
N LYS A 436 19.48 1.42 16.23
CA LYS A 436 20.64 0.59 15.87
C LYS A 436 21.98 1.24 16.21
N LYS A 437 22.10 2.57 16.12
CA LYS A 437 23.41 3.26 16.09
C LYS A 437 23.59 4.35 17.14
N VAL A 438 22.52 4.82 17.80
CA VAL A 438 22.58 6.01 18.66
C VAL A 438 22.04 5.68 20.06
N PRO A 439 22.83 5.84 21.13
CA PRO A 439 22.31 5.67 22.49
C PRO A 439 21.25 6.74 22.81
N ASP A 440 20.27 6.41 23.64
CA ASP A 440 19.09 7.24 23.92
C ASP A 440 19.44 8.68 24.35
N GLU A 441 20.50 8.86 25.15
CA GLU A 441 20.98 10.16 25.63
C GLU A 441 21.49 11.09 24.50
N ASP A 442 21.88 10.51 23.37
CA ASP A 442 22.39 11.22 22.20
C ASP A 442 21.32 11.41 21.11
N TRP A 443 20.07 11.00 21.37
CA TRP A 443 18.96 11.29 20.46
C TRP A 443 18.76 12.80 20.35
N ASP A 444 18.66 13.27 19.10
CA ASP A 444 18.50 14.68 18.74
C ASP A 444 17.01 14.96 18.50
N MET A 445 16.42 15.75 19.40
CA MET A 445 14.99 16.07 19.36
C MET A 445 14.65 16.90 18.12
N GLY A 446 15.55 17.80 17.73
CA GLY A 446 15.47 18.58 16.51
C GLY A 446 15.42 17.73 15.25
N LYS A 447 16.24 16.69 15.17
CA LYS A 447 16.27 15.73 14.05
C LYS A 447 15.01 14.87 14.02
N ILE A 448 14.51 14.39 15.16
CA ILE A 448 13.20 13.68 15.20
C ILE A 448 12.10 14.57 14.64
N VAL A 449 11.99 15.80 15.16
CA VAL A 449 10.97 16.76 14.69
C VAL A 449 11.16 17.05 13.21
N HIS A 450 12.39 17.32 12.76
CA HIS A 450 12.67 17.61 11.36
C HIS A 450 12.27 16.46 10.46
N SER A 451 12.68 15.22 10.75
CA SER A 451 12.34 14.05 9.94
C SER A 451 10.82 13.78 9.87
N LEU A 452 10.07 14.06 10.94
CA LEU A 452 8.61 13.90 10.96
C LEU A 452 7.88 15.06 10.26
N THR A 453 8.49 16.24 10.18
CA THR A 453 7.83 17.45 9.63
C THR A 453 8.38 17.91 8.27
N ASN A 454 9.48 17.34 7.80
CA ASN A 454 10.12 17.67 6.52
C ASN A 454 9.38 17.00 5.37
N ARG A 455 8.29 17.63 4.95
CA ARG A 455 7.40 17.14 3.90
C ARG A 455 6.77 18.30 3.15
N ARG A 456 6.24 18.00 1.96
CA ARG A 456 5.70 19.01 1.04
C ARG A 456 4.31 19.46 1.51
N TRP A 457 4.10 20.77 1.61
CA TRP A 457 2.80 21.31 1.97
C TRP A 457 1.79 21.11 0.83
N GLY A 458 0.56 20.73 1.16
CA GLY A 458 -0.50 20.46 0.18
C GLY A 458 -0.40 19.09 -0.51
N GLU A 459 0.56 18.24 -0.14
CA GLU A 459 0.68 16.86 -0.63
C GLU A 459 0.52 15.88 0.56
N GLY A 460 -0.44 14.96 0.48
CA GLY A 460 -0.76 14.05 1.57
C GLY A 460 0.37 13.04 1.85
N ASN A 461 0.69 12.81 3.12
CA ASN A 461 1.67 11.79 3.52
C ASN A 461 1.06 10.77 4.50
N ILE A 462 1.26 9.48 4.24
CA ILE A 462 0.97 8.41 5.18
C ILE A 462 2.23 8.13 6.01
N ALA A 463 2.17 8.44 7.31
CA ALA A 463 3.26 8.20 8.24
C ALA A 463 3.14 6.83 8.91
N TYR A 464 4.27 6.19 9.16
CA TYR A 464 4.36 4.92 9.87
C TYR A 464 5.72 4.82 10.53
N ALA A 465 5.76 4.20 11.71
CA ALA A 465 7.00 4.08 12.48
C ALA A 465 7.90 2.94 11.94
N GLU A 466 7.27 1.89 11.43
CA GLU A 466 7.87 0.70 10.83
C GLU A 466 6.84 0.07 9.88
N CYS A 467 7.30 -0.64 8.84
CA CYS A 467 6.44 -1.30 7.87
C CYS A 467 6.82 -2.78 7.69
N HIS A 468 6.22 -3.41 6.69
CA HIS A 468 6.48 -4.80 6.34
C HIS A 468 7.96 -5.08 6.02
N ASP A 469 8.71 -4.13 5.44
CA ASP A 469 10.14 -4.31 5.15
C ASP A 469 10.99 -4.52 6.41
N GLN A 470 10.79 -3.71 7.46
CA GLN A 470 11.52 -3.89 8.73
C GLN A 470 11.07 -5.14 9.48
N ALA A 471 9.90 -5.69 9.15
CA ALA A 471 9.44 -6.94 9.72
C ALA A 471 10.09 -8.16 9.04
N LEU A 472 10.66 -8.03 7.83
CA LEU A 472 11.28 -9.15 7.11
C LEU A 472 12.63 -9.59 7.69
N VAL A 473 13.02 -10.82 7.38
CA VAL A 473 14.35 -11.37 7.73
C VAL A 473 15.46 -10.48 7.16
N GLY A 474 16.37 -10.05 8.03
CA GLY A 474 17.47 -9.14 7.68
C GLY A 474 17.40 -7.78 8.39
N ASP A 475 16.24 -7.42 8.94
CA ASP A 475 16.08 -6.32 9.90
C ASP A 475 15.37 -6.80 11.18
N LYS A 476 15.03 -5.87 12.07
CA LYS A 476 14.25 -6.11 13.29
C LYS A 476 13.10 -5.11 13.37
N THR A 477 11.97 -5.56 13.92
CA THR A 477 10.89 -4.68 14.35
C THR A 477 11.37 -3.72 15.43
N ILE A 478 10.67 -2.60 15.63
CA ILE A 478 10.97 -1.63 16.70
C ILE A 478 10.95 -2.32 18.06
N SER A 479 9.97 -3.21 18.30
CA SER A 479 9.89 -3.99 19.54
C SER A 479 11.14 -4.84 19.75
N PHE A 480 11.63 -5.52 18.71
CA PHE A 480 12.79 -6.39 18.82
C PHE A 480 14.12 -5.62 18.85
N TRP A 481 14.21 -4.43 18.22
CA TRP A 481 15.32 -3.50 18.44
C TRP A 481 15.38 -3.00 19.89
N LEU A 482 14.23 -2.77 20.52
CA LEU A 482 14.14 -2.21 21.87
C LEU A 482 14.38 -3.24 22.97
N MET A 483 13.91 -4.48 22.78
CA MET A 483 13.81 -5.47 23.85
C MET A 483 14.58 -6.78 23.56
N ASP A 484 14.88 -7.06 22.29
CA ASP A 484 15.64 -8.24 21.83
C ASP A 484 15.18 -9.54 22.54
N LYS A 485 16.12 -10.39 22.97
CA LYS A 485 15.83 -11.67 23.62
C LYS A 485 15.09 -11.57 24.96
N GLU A 486 15.04 -10.41 25.60
CA GLU A 486 14.29 -10.27 26.86
C GLU A 486 12.78 -10.38 26.64
N MET A 487 12.32 -10.17 25.41
CA MET A 487 10.91 -10.41 25.05
C MET A 487 10.46 -11.84 25.34
N TYR A 488 11.37 -12.82 25.27
CA TYR A 488 11.05 -14.23 25.49
C TYR A 488 10.93 -14.62 26.96
N THR A 489 11.45 -13.81 27.89
CA THR A 489 11.55 -14.17 29.31
C THR A 489 10.88 -13.19 30.27
N HIS A 490 10.78 -11.91 29.89
CA HIS A 490 10.29 -10.83 30.77
C HIS A 490 9.01 -10.15 30.27
N MET A 491 8.35 -10.72 29.25
CA MET A 491 7.04 -10.27 28.79
C MET A 491 5.87 -10.84 29.61
N SER A 492 6.11 -11.67 30.62
CA SER A 492 5.07 -12.03 31.59
C SER A 492 4.85 -10.88 32.58
N ILE A 493 3.60 -10.63 32.98
CA ILE A 493 3.29 -9.71 34.08
C ILE A 493 3.73 -10.26 35.45
N LEU A 494 4.08 -11.55 35.52
CA LEU A 494 4.54 -12.24 36.73
C LEU A 494 6.06 -12.34 36.82
N SER A 495 6.80 -11.95 35.76
CA SER A 495 8.26 -11.96 35.80
C SER A 495 8.78 -10.86 36.72
N ASP A 496 10.04 -11.00 37.13
CA ASP A 496 10.78 -9.89 37.74
C ASP A 496 10.82 -8.68 36.79
N GLN A 497 11.00 -7.49 37.38
CA GLN A 497 11.08 -6.25 36.62
C GLN A 497 12.37 -6.21 35.79
N SER A 498 12.23 -5.90 34.51
CA SER A 498 13.35 -5.65 33.60
C SER A 498 13.31 -4.20 33.11
N LEU A 499 14.40 -3.47 33.34
CA LEU A 499 14.56 -2.10 32.83
C LEU A 499 14.59 -2.05 31.29
N ILE A 500 14.98 -3.15 30.63
CA ILE A 500 14.98 -3.26 29.17
C ILE A 500 13.55 -3.37 28.65
N ILE A 501 12.70 -4.20 29.28
CA ILE A 501 11.28 -4.28 28.92
C ILE A 501 10.56 -2.96 29.25
N ASP A 502 10.81 -2.36 30.42
CA ASP A 502 10.19 -1.08 30.79
C ASP A 502 10.55 0.02 29.79
N ARG A 503 11.83 0.10 29.38
CA ARG A 503 12.30 0.98 28.30
C ARG A 503 11.57 0.68 26.99
N GLY A 504 11.51 -0.58 26.61
CA GLY A 504 10.95 -1.00 25.33
C GLY A 504 9.46 -0.70 25.21
N LEU A 505 8.68 -1.02 26.24
CA LEU A 505 7.26 -0.68 26.29
C LEU A 505 7.03 0.84 26.18
N ALA A 506 7.80 1.63 26.94
CA ALA A 506 7.67 3.08 26.94
C ALA A 506 8.01 3.69 25.57
N LEU A 507 9.18 3.35 25.01
CA LEU A 507 9.63 3.91 23.74
C LEU A 507 8.79 3.43 22.55
N HIS A 508 8.31 2.18 22.54
CA HIS A 508 7.42 1.68 21.50
C HIS A 508 6.13 2.53 21.40
N LYS A 509 5.50 2.81 22.55
CA LYS A 509 4.31 3.67 22.62
C LYS A 509 4.61 5.11 22.16
N MET A 510 5.72 5.68 22.63
CA MET A 510 6.09 7.06 22.33
C MET A 510 6.45 7.26 20.85
N ILE A 511 7.26 6.37 20.26
CA ILE A 511 7.65 6.40 18.85
C ILE A 511 6.41 6.34 17.95
N ARG A 512 5.46 5.45 18.25
CA ARG A 512 4.23 5.32 17.48
C ARG A 512 3.34 6.55 17.62
N LEU A 513 3.15 7.07 18.84
CA LEU A 513 2.33 8.28 19.04
C LEU A 513 2.94 9.52 18.38
N ILE A 514 4.25 9.76 18.50
CA ILE A 514 4.86 10.94 17.85
C ILE A 514 4.83 10.82 16.33
N THR A 515 5.00 9.61 15.78
CA THR A 515 4.89 9.37 14.34
C THR A 515 3.46 9.60 13.85
N HIS A 516 2.47 9.10 14.59
CA HIS A 516 1.04 9.24 14.31
C HIS A 516 0.60 10.71 14.34
N ALA A 517 0.95 11.44 15.41
CA ALA A 517 0.48 12.80 15.62
C ALA A 517 1.26 13.85 14.79
N LEU A 518 2.54 13.62 14.47
CA LEU A 518 3.40 14.62 13.84
C LEU A 518 3.80 14.31 12.39
N GLY A 519 3.82 13.03 11.98
CA GLY A 519 4.43 12.60 10.72
C GLY A 519 3.55 12.75 9.46
N GLY A 520 2.23 12.69 9.62
CA GLY A 520 1.31 12.30 8.53
C GLY A 520 0.01 13.10 8.44
N GLU A 521 -0.61 13.08 7.25
CA GLU A 521 -2.06 13.28 7.04
C GLU A 521 -2.84 11.94 7.12
N GLY A 522 -2.12 10.83 7.19
CA GLY A 522 -2.62 9.50 7.53
C GLY A 522 -1.58 8.71 8.30
N TYR A 523 -2.00 7.59 8.89
CA TYR A 523 -1.16 6.68 9.64
C TYR A 523 -1.28 5.26 9.10
N LEU A 524 -0.19 4.50 9.07
CA LEU A 524 -0.15 3.10 8.70
C LEU A 524 0.50 2.24 9.80
N ASN A 525 -0.03 1.05 10.00
CA ASN A 525 0.52 0.01 10.87
C ASN A 525 0.52 -1.34 10.15
N PHE A 526 1.67 -2.01 10.11
CA PHE A 526 1.75 -3.39 9.62
C PHE A 526 1.34 -4.40 10.70
N MET A 527 0.56 -5.40 10.29
CA MET A 527 -0.06 -6.38 11.18
C MET A 527 0.91 -7.04 12.16
N GLY A 528 0.61 -6.94 13.46
CA GLY A 528 1.43 -7.44 14.56
C GLY A 528 2.25 -6.37 15.27
N ASN A 529 2.66 -5.32 14.55
CA ASN A 529 3.49 -4.26 15.13
C ASN A 529 2.71 -3.43 16.15
N GLU A 530 1.38 -3.47 16.11
CA GLU A 530 0.53 -2.74 17.06
C GLU A 530 0.71 -3.18 18.51
N PHE A 531 0.99 -4.46 18.72
CA PHE A 531 1.24 -5.03 20.03
C PHE A 531 2.72 -5.36 20.26
N GLY A 532 3.61 -4.92 19.36
CA GLY A 532 5.04 -5.18 19.44
C GLY A 532 5.36 -6.68 19.29
N HIS A 533 4.84 -7.32 18.24
CA HIS A 533 5.13 -8.72 17.91
C HIS A 533 6.65 -9.01 17.96
N PRO A 534 7.10 -10.13 18.57
CA PRO A 534 8.51 -10.49 18.66
C PRO A 534 9.04 -11.05 17.34
N GLU A 535 10.32 -11.46 17.31
CA GLU A 535 10.95 -12.15 16.17
C GLU A 535 10.96 -11.30 14.88
N TRP A 536 10.80 -11.95 13.74
CA TRP A 536 10.73 -11.39 12.40
C TRP A 536 9.82 -12.27 11.52
N LEU A 537 9.51 -11.78 10.32
CA LEU A 537 8.78 -12.45 9.26
C LEU A 537 9.78 -13.07 8.27
N ASP A 538 9.64 -14.36 7.97
CA ASP A 538 10.40 -15.02 6.90
C ASP A 538 9.49 -16.00 6.18
N PHE A 539 9.51 -15.95 4.86
CA PHE A 539 8.67 -16.78 4.01
C PHE A 539 9.36 -18.10 3.67
N PRO A 540 8.61 -19.17 3.37
CA PRO A 540 9.17 -20.44 2.90
C PRO A 540 10.04 -20.25 1.66
N ARG A 541 11.32 -20.61 1.75
CA ARG A 541 12.31 -20.55 0.66
C ARG A 541 13.40 -21.60 0.87
N GLU A 542 14.23 -21.83 -0.14
CA GLU A 542 15.34 -22.78 -0.05
C GLU A 542 16.24 -22.52 1.17
N GLY A 543 16.60 -21.25 1.40
CA GLY A 543 17.49 -20.84 2.51
C GLY A 543 16.95 -21.06 3.93
N ASN A 544 15.68 -21.45 4.09
CA ASN A 544 15.11 -21.84 5.40
C ASN A 544 14.38 -23.20 5.34
N ASN A 545 14.70 -24.04 4.34
CA ASN A 545 14.09 -25.35 4.12
C ASN A 545 12.57 -25.29 3.95
N SER A 546 12.07 -24.27 3.25
CA SER A 546 10.62 -24.03 3.03
C SER A 546 9.82 -23.97 4.32
N SER A 547 10.39 -23.36 5.36
CA SER A 547 9.77 -23.26 6.68
C SER A 547 8.66 -22.21 6.70
N TYR A 548 7.52 -22.58 7.29
CA TYR A 548 6.42 -21.67 7.63
C TYR A 548 6.49 -21.15 9.07
N HIS A 549 7.56 -21.45 9.80
CA HIS A 549 7.67 -21.12 11.22
C HIS A 549 7.53 -19.62 11.51
N TYR A 550 8.11 -18.78 10.66
CA TYR A 550 8.07 -17.32 10.78
C TYR A 550 7.02 -16.66 9.87
N ALA A 551 6.37 -17.42 8.98
CA ALA A 551 5.35 -16.93 8.04
C ALA A 551 3.95 -16.90 8.69
N ARG A 552 3.83 -16.27 9.86
CA ARG A 552 2.63 -16.29 10.71
C ARG A 552 2.53 -15.07 11.63
N ARG A 553 1.41 -14.93 12.34
CA ARG A 553 1.23 -13.99 13.46
C ARG A 553 0.83 -14.68 14.74
N GLN A 554 1.56 -14.39 15.82
CA GLN A 554 1.37 -15.04 17.12
C GLN A 554 0.26 -14.35 17.94
N TRP A 555 -1.00 -14.43 17.50
CA TRP A 555 -2.12 -13.74 18.16
C TRP A 555 -2.34 -14.16 19.61
N ASN A 556 -1.91 -15.38 19.96
CA ASN A 556 -1.93 -15.87 21.35
C ASN A 556 -1.13 -14.97 22.31
N LEU A 557 -0.13 -14.22 21.83
CA LEU A 557 0.69 -13.34 22.67
C LEU A 557 -0.10 -12.12 23.17
N VAL A 558 -0.96 -11.56 22.32
CA VAL A 558 -1.79 -10.40 22.67
C VAL A 558 -3.08 -10.80 23.36
N ASP A 559 -3.59 -12.01 23.09
CA ASP A 559 -4.80 -12.55 23.70
C ASP A 559 -4.59 -13.05 25.15
N ASP A 560 -3.35 -13.37 25.54
CA ASP A 560 -3.04 -13.85 26.88
C ASP A 560 -2.92 -12.69 27.89
N PRO A 561 -3.84 -12.59 28.88
CA PRO A 561 -3.82 -11.52 29.87
C PRO A 561 -2.63 -11.60 30.85
N LEU A 562 -1.85 -12.69 30.84
CA LEU A 562 -0.63 -12.82 31.62
C LEU A 562 0.61 -12.26 30.91
N LEU A 563 0.48 -11.79 29.67
CA LEU A 563 1.56 -11.20 28.89
C LEU A 563 1.41 -9.69 28.71
N LYS A 564 2.54 -8.99 28.59
CA LYS A 564 2.63 -7.54 28.47
C LYS A 564 2.28 -7.00 27.09
N TYR A 565 2.13 -7.85 26.06
CA TYR A 565 1.74 -7.42 24.70
C TYR A 565 0.38 -6.71 24.68
N GLN A 566 -0.56 -7.12 25.55
CA GLN A 566 -1.85 -6.45 25.73
C GLN A 566 -1.72 -4.95 26.03
N PHE A 567 -0.64 -4.53 26.70
CA PHE A 567 -0.42 -3.13 27.06
C PHE A 567 -0.12 -2.26 25.84
N LEU A 568 0.66 -2.78 24.89
CA LEU A 568 0.94 -2.12 23.63
C LEU A 568 -0.30 -2.09 22.73
N ASN A 569 -1.06 -3.19 22.71
CA ASN A 569 -2.32 -3.28 21.97
C ASN A 569 -3.39 -2.29 22.50
N ASN A 570 -3.52 -2.20 23.83
CA ASN A 570 -4.43 -1.24 24.47
C ASN A 570 -4.04 0.20 24.16
N TRP A 571 -2.74 0.50 24.10
CA TRP A 571 -2.24 1.82 23.73
C TRP A 571 -2.57 2.15 22.29
N ASP A 572 -2.33 1.21 21.36
CA ASP A 572 -2.66 1.40 19.95
C ASP A 572 -4.15 1.69 19.74
N ARG A 573 -5.00 0.86 20.36
CA ARG A 573 -6.46 1.02 20.34
C ARG A 573 -6.85 2.44 20.73
N ASP A 574 -6.44 2.88 21.92
CA ASP A 574 -6.84 4.19 22.43
C ASP A 574 -6.22 5.32 21.61
N MET A 575 -5.02 5.14 21.05
CA MET A 575 -4.41 6.11 20.11
C MET A 575 -5.29 6.30 18.86
N GLN A 576 -5.77 5.22 18.22
CA GLN A 576 -6.62 5.32 17.05
C GLN A 576 -8.00 5.92 17.38
N HIS A 577 -8.63 5.50 18.49
CA HIS A 577 -9.93 6.04 18.91
C HIS A 577 -9.85 7.51 19.34
N MET A 578 -8.71 7.96 19.88
CA MET A 578 -8.50 9.38 20.16
C MET A 578 -8.29 10.18 18.87
N GLU A 579 -7.64 9.62 17.85
CA GLU A 579 -7.59 10.31 16.56
C GLU A 579 -8.98 10.40 15.92
N GLU A 580 -9.81 9.36 16.01
CA GLU A 580 -11.19 9.44 15.54
C GLU A 580 -12.01 10.52 16.27
N LYS A 581 -11.65 10.86 17.52
CA LYS A 581 -12.34 11.89 18.30
C LYS A 581 -11.83 13.31 18.02
N TYR A 582 -10.52 13.48 17.84
CA TYR A 582 -9.87 14.80 17.76
C TYR A 582 -9.36 15.15 16.35
N HIS A 583 -9.35 14.18 15.43
CA HIS A 583 -9.07 14.32 14.00
C HIS A 583 -7.75 15.00 13.64
N TRP A 584 -6.68 14.73 14.41
CA TRP A 584 -5.40 15.40 14.18
C TRP A 584 -4.71 15.01 12.88
N LEU A 585 -4.98 13.84 12.29
CA LEU A 585 -4.39 13.46 11.00
C LEU A 585 -4.94 14.35 9.87
N SER A 586 -6.23 14.67 9.90
CA SER A 586 -6.88 15.54 8.91
C SER A 586 -6.61 17.04 9.11
N ALA A 587 -5.97 17.42 10.21
CA ALA A 587 -5.64 18.80 10.50
C ALA A 587 -4.33 19.22 9.82
N ASN A 588 -4.18 20.53 9.62
CA ASN A 588 -2.93 21.15 9.21
C ASN A 588 -1.75 20.73 10.12
N GLN A 589 -0.55 20.88 9.59
CA GLN A 589 0.68 20.52 10.28
C GLN A 589 0.77 21.14 11.68
N ALA A 590 1.31 20.37 12.63
CA ALA A 590 1.43 20.78 14.01
C ALA A 590 2.31 22.03 14.19
N TYR A 591 2.01 22.82 15.22
CA TYR A 591 2.92 23.85 15.70
C TYR A 591 3.84 23.26 16.78
N VAL A 592 5.12 23.10 16.47
CA VAL A 592 6.12 22.58 17.43
C VAL A 592 6.67 23.73 18.28
N SER A 593 6.21 23.84 19.52
CA SER A 593 6.65 24.88 20.45
C SER A 593 8.01 24.55 21.07
N ARG A 594 8.32 23.27 21.29
CA ARG A 594 9.57 22.85 21.95
C ARG A 594 10.18 21.60 21.35
N LYS A 595 11.51 21.61 21.21
CA LYS A 595 12.39 20.50 20.84
C LYS A 595 13.71 20.65 21.60
N HIS A 596 13.66 20.37 22.90
CA HIS A 596 14.73 20.72 23.83
C HIS A 596 15.74 19.58 23.99
N GLU A 597 16.98 19.79 23.53
CA GLU A 597 18.02 18.74 23.51
C GLU A 597 18.52 18.29 24.88
N GLY A 598 18.69 19.23 25.82
CA GLY A 598 19.17 18.91 27.18
C GLY A 598 18.15 18.12 27.99
N ASP A 599 16.90 18.59 28.01
CA ASP A 599 15.81 17.92 28.68
C ASP A 599 15.25 16.70 27.93
N LYS A 600 15.57 16.55 26.65
CA LYS A 600 14.98 15.55 25.74
C LYS A 600 13.46 15.65 25.69
N VAL A 601 12.92 16.87 25.66
CA VAL A 601 11.47 17.13 25.65
C VAL A 601 11.02 17.72 24.32
N ILE A 602 9.97 17.13 23.75
CA ILE A 602 9.28 17.63 22.55
C ILE A 602 7.85 18.03 22.95
N VAL A 603 7.41 19.22 22.53
CA VAL A 603 6.05 19.73 22.74
C VAL A 603 5.52 20.31 21.44
N PHE A 604 4.29 19.95 21.08
CA PHE A 604 3.60 20.52 19.93
C PHE A 604 2.08 20.49 20.09
N GLU A 605 1.40 21.34 19.33
CA GLU A 605 -0.06 21.39 19.24
C GLU A 605 -0.53 21.00 17.84
N ARG A 606 -1.53 20.10 17.75
CA ARG A 606 -2.21 19.75 16.49
C ARG A 606 -3.69 19.50 16.76
N ALA A 607 -4.57 20.09 15.93
CA ALA A 607 -6.02 19.98 16.07
C ALA A 607 -6.57 20.31 17.48
N GLY A 608 -5.98 21.30 18.17
CA GLY A 608 -6.39 21.67 19.53
C GLY A 608 -5.95 20.68 20.63
N VAL A 609 -5.18 19.65 20.27
CA VAL A 609 -4.55 18.71 21.20
C VAL A 609 -3.10 19.14 21.42
N LEU A 610 -2.70 19.20 22.69
CA LEU A 610 -1.32 19.42 23.13
C LEU A 610 -0.63 18.08 23.35
N PHE A 611 0.50 17.86 22.70
CA PHE A 611 1.32 16.66 22.86
C PHE A 611 2.62 16.99 23.58
N ILE A 612 3.01 16.16 24.55
CA ILE A 612 4.19 16.35 25.38
C ILE A 612 4.93 15.01 25.47
N PHE A 613 6.19 14.98 25.05
CA PHE A 613 7.04 13.80 25.10
C PHE A 613 8.30 14.09 25.91
N ASN A 614 8.61 13.25 26.88
CA ASN A 614 9.89 13.25 27.58
C ASN A 614 10.68 11.99 27.20
N PHE A 615 11.64 12.14 26.29
CA PHE A 615 12.56 11.09 25.85
C PHE A 615 13.79 10.95 26.76
N HIS A 616 13.90 11.73 27.84
CA HIS A 616 15.04 11.61 28.74
C HIS A 616 15.09 10.21 29.33
N THR A 617 16.29 9.64 29.42
CA THR A 617 16.53 8.29 29.94
C THR A 617 16.26 8.10 31.44
N SER A 618 16.16 9.19 32.23
CA SER A 618 16.14 9.12 33.69
C SER A 618 15.46 10.31 34.38
N LYS A 619 15.55 11.53 33.84
CA LYS A 619 14.98 12.71 34.49
C LYS A 619 13.46 12.80 34.33
N SER A 620 12.81 13.16 35.43
CA SER A 620 11.39 13.49 35.51
C SER A 620 11.24 14.95 35.92
N TYR A 621 10.21 15.64 35.43
CA TYR A 621 10.04 17.08 35.63
C TYR A 621 8.70 17.39 36.32
N THR A 622 8.73 17.85 37.58
CA THR A 622 7.55 18.04 38.47
C THR A 622 6.77 19.35 38.25
N GLY A 623 7.27 20.23 37.40
CA GLY A 623 6.64 21.51 37.06
C GLY A 623 7.21 22.03 35.75
N TYR A 624 7.19 21.19 34.72
CA TYR A 624 7.70 21.55 33.42
C TYR A 624 6.77 22.56 32.76
N ARG A 625 7.28 23.73 32.42
CA ARG A 625 6.50 24.78 31.79
C ARG A 625 6.36 24.50 30.29
N VAL A 626 5.13 24.43 29.81
CA VAL A 626 4.81 24.22 28.39
C VAL A 626 3.97 25.38 27.87
N GLY A 627 4.28 25.86 26.67
CA GLY A 627 3.49 26.89 26.00
C GLY A 627 2.27 26.30 25.29
N VAL A 628 1.13 26.99 25.37
CA VAL A 628 -0.13 26.65 24.69
C VAL A 628 -0.79 27.91 24.16
N ASP A 629 -1.53 27.80 23.06
CA ASP A 629 -2.11 29.01 22.44
C ASP A 629 -3.48 29.39 22.96
N THR A 630 -4.27 28.39 23.31
CA THR A 630 -5.65 28.59 23.73
C THR A 630 -5.71 28.59 25.25
N PRO A 631 -6.13 29.68 25.90
CA PRO A 631 -6.32 29.69 27.34
C PRO A 631 -7.46 28.77 27.77
N GLY A 632 -7.35 28.21 28.98
CA GLY A 632 -8.42 27.48 29.65
C GLY A 632 -7.86 26.37 30.54
N THR A 633 -8.61 25.30 30.69
CA THR A 633 -8.22 24.15 31.51
C THR A 633 -8.06 22.92 30.64
N TYR A 634 -6.85 22.36 30.64
CA TYR A 634 -6.54 21.15 29.88
C TYR A 634 -6.73 19.91 30.76
N LYS A 635 -7.17 18.81 30.14
CA LYS A 635 -7.24 17.48 30.73
C LYS A 635 -6.43 16.49 29.90
N ILE A 636 -5.86 15.49 30.57
CA ILE A 636 -5.13 14.41 29.89
C ILE A 636 -6.16 13.51 29.18
N ILE A 637 -5.90 13.24 27.90
CA ILE A 637 -6.72 12.34 27.07
C ILE A 637 -5.96 11.06 26.69
N LEU A 638 -4.63 11.11 26.67
CA LEU A 638 -3.75 9.95 26.58
C LEU A 638 -2.59 10.11 27.55
N ASN A 639 -2.32 9.05 28.30
CA ASN A 639 -1.23 8.98 29.27
C ASN A 639 -0.47 7.67 29.08
N SER A 640 0.70 7.70 28.43
CA SER A 640 1.46 6.46 28.20
C SER A 640 1.97 5.83 29.50
N ASP A 641 1.98 6.54 30.63
CA ASP A 641 2.40 6.02 31.94
C ASP A 641 1.26 5.32 32.70
N SER A 642 0.03 5.28 32.17
CA SER A 642 -1.07 4.58 32.83
C SER A 642 -0.82 3.08 32.97
N LYS A 643 -1.33 2.47 34.06
CA LYS A 643 -1.27 1.02 34.30
C LYS A 643 -1.89 0.21 33.16
N LYS A 644 -2.94 0.73 32.50
CA LYS A 644 -3.60 0.10 31.35
C LYS A 644 -2.63 -0.17 30.19
N TYR A 645 -1.58 0.64 30.09
CA TYR A 645 -0.56 0.56 29.05
C TYR A 645 0.79 0.06 29.59
N GLY A 646 0.82 -0.55 30.78
CA GLY A 646 2.05 -1.06 31.38
C GLY A 646 3.02 0.03 31.83
N GLY A 647 2.53 1.24 32.11
CA GLY A 647 3.32 2.29 32.76
C GLY A 647 3.26 2.22 34.29
N PHE A 648 3.92 3.18 34.95
CA PHE A 648 4.10 3.19 36.41
C PHE A 648 2.98 3.92 37.18
N ASN A 649 2.00 4.49 36.46
CA ASN A 649 0.83 5.17 36.99
C ASN A 649 1.18 6.31 37.96
N ARG A 650 2.14 7.16 37.55
CA ARG A 650 2.66 8.26 38.38
C ARG A 650 1.85 9.56 38.25
N ILE A 651 1.01 9.67 37.23
CA ILE A 651 0.28 10.89 36.88
C ILE A 651 -1.20 10.70 37.26
N ASP A 652 -1.74 11.64 38.04
CA ASP A 652 -3.17 11.70 38.38
C ASP A 652 -3.92 12.44 37.27
N GLU A 653 -4.66 11.70 36.45
CA GLU A 653 -5.42 12.21 35.30
C GLU A 653 -6.64 13.06 35.72
N SER A 654 -7.04 13.03 36.99
CA SER A 654 -8.17 13.83 37.51
C SER A 654 -7.79 15.29 37.79
N VAL A 655 -6.49 15.61 37.84
CA VAL A 655 -6.01 16.95 38.15
C VAL A 655 -6.16 17.86 36.93
N PRO A 656 -7.01 18.91 37.00
CA PRO A 656 -7.13 19.87 35.91
C PRO A 656 -5.86 20.70 35.78
N MET A 657 -5.47 21.03 34.55
CA MET A 657 -4.28 21.81 34.26
C MET A 657 -4.65 23.17 33.68
N PRO A 658 -4.87 24.20 34.53
CA PRO A 658 -5.23 25.54 34.07
C PRO A 658 -4.02 26.24 33.44
N THR A 659 -4.27 27.03 32.40
CA THR A 659 -3.28 27.90 31.78
C THR A 659 -3.14 29.22 32.55
N THR A 660 -1.93 29.79 32.57
CA THR A 660 -1.66 31.17 32.97
C THR A 660 -1.46 32.06 31.75
N ASP A 661 -1.83 33.34 31.89
CA ASP A 661 -1.62 34.39 30.87
C ASP A 661 -0.17 34.86 30.88
N GLU A 662 0.73 33.93 30.60
CA GLU A 662 2.16 34.19 30.51
C GLU A 662 2.73 33.50 29.27
N HIS A 663 3.34 34.31 28.40
CA HIS A 663 3.98 33.86 27.17
C HIS A 663 5.14 32.89 27.43
N TRP A 664 5.19 31.80 26.65
CA TRP A 664 6.27 30.82 26.69
C TRP A 664 6.40 30.10 25.34
N ASP A 665 7.62 29.81 24.88
CA ASP A 665 7.90 29.08 23.63
C ASP A 665 7.09 29.58 22.41
N ASN A 666 6.98 30.90 22.26
CA ASN A 666 6.19 31.57 21.21
C ASN A 666 4.69 31.22 21.20
N ARG A 667 4.13 30.87 22.36
CA ARG A 667 2.69 30.71 22.57
C ARG A 667 2.14 31.82 23.46
N ARG A 668 0.83 32.03 23.41
CA ARG A 668 0.14 33.10 24.16
C ARG A 668 0.08 32.83 25.65
N CYS A 669 -0.18 31.58 26.02
CA CYS A 669 -0.34 31.15 27.39
C CYS A 669 0.68 30.06 27.73
N SER A 670 0.75 29.67 29.01
CA SER A 670 1.53 28.52 29.43
C SER A 670 0.86 27.76 30.56
N MET A 671 1.32 26.54 30.82
CA MET A 671 0.87 25.72 31.95
C MET A 671 2.03 24.89 32.48
N TYR A 672 1.89 24.37 33.69
CA TYR A 672 2.88 23.51 34.32
C TYR A 672 2.38 22.08 34.34
N VAL A 673 3.23 21.15 33.90
CA VAL A 673 2.93 19.72 33.86
C VAL A 673 3.94 18.91 34.66
N TYR A 674 3.48 17.80 35.22
CA TYR A 674 4.37 16.73 35.65
C TYR A 674 4.59 15.76 34.49
N ILE A 675 5.83 15.62 34.03
CA ILE A 675 6.19 14.71 32.94
C ILE A 675 7.36 13.79 33.37
N PRO A 676 7.08 12.52 33.70
CA PRO A 676 8.12 11.54 34.05
C PRO A 676 9.02 11.19 32.87
N SER A 677 10.18 10.59 33.16
CA SER A 677 11.07 9.98 32.16
C SER A 677 10.33 8.94 31.30
N ARG A 678 10.56 8.97 29.99
CA ARG A 678 9.97 8.10 28.96
C ARG A 678 8.44 8.04 29.02
N VAL A 679 7.81 9.20 28.98
CA VAL A 679 6.34 9.33 28.94
C VAL A 679 5.92 10.26 27.79
N GLY A 680 4.87 9.86 27.08
CA GLY A 680 4.12 10.68 26.14
C GLY A 680 2.71 10.97 26.68
N LEU A 681 2.32 12.24 26.65
CA LEU A 681 0.99 12.72 27.02
C LEU A 681 0.33 13.40 25.83
N ALA A 682 -0.99 13.25 25.73
CA ALA A 682 -1.84 14.12 24.92
C ALA A 682 -2.90 14.75 25.83
N LEU A 683 -3.11 16.05 25.68
CA LEU A 683 -4.04 16.84 26.47
C LEU A 683 -4.97 17.62 25.55
N ALA A 684 -6.23 17.79 25.95
CA ALA A 684 -7.20 18.61 25.24
C ALA A 684 -7.87 19.61 26.19
N LEU A 685 -8.33 20.72 25.63
CA LEU A 685 -9.14 21.70 26.35
C LEU A 685 -10.44 21.03 26.84
N GLN A 686 -10.84 21.32 28.09
CA GLN A 686 -11.98 20.67 28.74
C GLN A 686 -13.32 20.98 28.09
#